data_AF-A0A0L0P3Y4-F1
#
_entry.id   AF-A0A0L0P3Y4-F1
#
_cell.length_a   1.000
_cell.length_b   1.000
_cell.length_c   1.000
_cell.angle_alpha   90.00
_cell.angle_beta   90.00
_cell.angle_gamma   90.00
#
_symmetry.space_group_name_H-M   'P 1'
#
loop_
_entity.id
_entity.type
_entity.pdbx_description
1 polymer ?
#
loop_
_entity_poly.entity_id
_entity_poly.type
_entity_poly.pdbx_seq_one_letter_code
_entity_poly.pdbx_strand_id
1 'polypeptide(L)'
;MFNKLKSFSEDVAKSLNEIQQGDTPRKSLDQLKQLKNGSNLLNTKTPDSNDLQQPQDETESSNTSESQLNKESSPSEDRPKSATPSVASSGPLKDIDMGQLPPLVQAKLRKFVKYEEKYPVLLDAYKTEKRKGELVIIFEKILKENTPVSSIADAGELLEYLKSLTEKTSMTEQELRKKINEATSMSKKLNDAEKTLKYSEESLEKAHKENGSLAREIQALKKQIGDLSVQKEGGDEQSDANGDIQKSIDALKEQLGSTQAELEDATVEREKLKEQLQSEEKKKEELQKEIAKLNSDKEAIEDGVLKLKLQLTAIQRQLEETREERDEAKKKIVAQESTERETTPRPDQTVSKSKNKKNKNKKKAANLQQNTRTDEDTHKIGDESVEWKGKYDELSQKHDALANEKEELSKKISQYLETIKNKDEEIDDLRDLLRDIGNDLVAAKDELKKLELNPETEIKLKKLADLEKLAQDRKEQLDKIKEESSEQLEKLRIEIDKTKASSTKELEKHKQESLEKHKKVTEESEKLVRTVKDLRSQLSETKKQLEESTKEIQNLQSEKDKLNERINELSKSNSVDASLKLEIASLESSVSHKDELIKELKGEIVTRAKEQDDLKATIAQLENTNSNLQNSNQNLLQEKSRLVTDKENTAERINSLNKELSKLQTNRHEIASELEALKSKYDALVKSRSNSSDEIQSYKQQYEELSMKLKEAHTKIESLEDELTEARQMLLERAREFSTIRKLLLDAEERNNIESARLKSEIRSISEQKLELESSLQATIKLRQREIEELKQNSADASKKIKQLTEEMEALRKKYEPLLKENVISPEANKKIKDLESTTEELRASLQASNTKVKEYENMNRILKKLNEEASMKFDRLLKNFKHVTQQYRQMQSVKSTPPESARSSSEQPPASPSSDKDTNTAYLKNVLIGFFEHKEQREQLMPVVKTLFHLDDSEESKLMNALK
;
A
#
# COMPACT_ATOMS: atom_id res chain seq x y z
N MET A 1 -31.20 -16.56 -28.77
CA MET A 1 -30.40 -17.18 -27.70
C MET A 1 -28.97 -17.51 -28.16
N PHE A 2 -28.76 -18.13 -29.33
CA PHE A 2 -27.42 -18.52 -29.82
C PHE A 2 -26.32 -17.43 -29.75
N ASN A 3 -26.61 -16.16 -30.04
CA ASN A 3 -25.60 -15.09 -29.93
C ASN A 3 -25.10 -14.86 -28.49
N LYS A 4 -25.94 -15.07 -27.46
CA LYS A 4 -25.52 -15.00 -26.05
C LYS A 4 -24.69 -16.22 -25.64
N LEU A 5 -24.98 -17.39 -26.21
CA LEU A 5 -24.20 -18.61 -25.95
C LEU A 5 -22.83 -18.53 -26.64
N LYS A 6 -22.78 -17.94 -27.85
CA LYS A 6 -21.53 -17.70 -28.58
C LYS A 6 -20.62 -16.71 -27.83
N SER A 7 -21.15 -15.56 -27.39
CA SER A 7 -20.36 -14.61 -26.59
C SER A 7 -19.87 -15.25 -25.29
N PHE A 8 -20.69 -16.04 -24.59
CA PHE A 8 -20.26 -16.76 -23.38
C PHE A 8 -19.14 -17.77 -23.67
N SER A 9 -19.24 -18.54 -24.77
CA SER A 9 -18.18 -19.46 -25.18
C SER A 9 -16.88 -18.74 -25.60
N GLU A 10 -17.00 -17.53 -26.14
CA GLU A 10 -15.88 -16.71 -26.62
C GLU A 10 -15.18 -15.99 -25.46
N ASP A 11 -15.91 -15.58 -24.43
CA ASP A 11 -15.35 -15.04 -23.18
C ASP A 11 -14.74 -16.14 -22.30
N VAL A 12 -15.34 -17.34 -22.25
CA VAL A 12 -14.76 -18.53 -21.59
C VAL A 12 -13.52 -19.03 -22.35
N ALA A 13 -13.50 -18.99 -23.68
CA ALA A 13 -12.31 -19.33 -24.46
C ALA A 13 -11.18 -18.31 -24.27
N LYS A 14 -11.50 -17.01 -24.13
CA LYS A 14 -10.52 -15.98 -23.79
C LYS A 14 -9.94 -16.18 -22.39
N SER A 15 -10.77 -16.45 -21.37
CA SER A 15 -10.27 -16.69 -20.01
C SER A 15 -9.44 -17.97 -19.91
N LEU A 16 -9.78 -19.05 -20.64
CA LEU A 16 -8.94 -20.24 -20.72
C LEU A 16 -7.58 -19.95 -21.38
N ASN A 17 -7.57 -19.22 -22.50
CA ASN A 17 -6.35 -18.87 -23.22
C ASN A 17 -5.49 -17.86 -22.45
N GLU A 18 -6.06 -17.09 -21.52
CA GLU A 18 -5.31 -16.25 -20.59
C GLU A 18 -4.55 -17.03 -19.51
N ILE A 19 -5.05 -18.20 -19.10
CA ILE A 19 -4.46 -19.08 -18.08
C ILE A 19 -3.31 -19.91 -18.65
N GLN A 20 -3.33 -20.17 -19.97
CA GLN A 20 -2.46 -21.18 -20.60
C GLN A 20 -1.18 -20.60 -21.24
N GLN A 21 -0.94 -19.29 -21.15
CA GLN A 21 0.27 -18.64 -21.63
C GLN A 21 1.09 -18.10 -20.45
N GLY A 22 2.34 -18.58 -20.31
CA GLY A 22 3.32 -18.14 -19.29
C GLY A 22 3.89 -16.74 -19.54
N ASP A 23 3.03 -15.77 -19.86
CA ASP A 23 3.37 -14.38 -20.22
C ASP A 23 3.10 -13.40 -19.05
N THR A 24 3.14 -13.93 -17.83
CA THR A 24 2.89 -13.21 -16.57
C THR A 24 3.71 -11.94 -16.37
N PRO A 25 5.04 -11.86 -16.65
CA PRO A 25 5.80 -10.62 -16.42
C PRO A 25 5.45 -9.51 -17.42
N ARG A 26 4.97 -9.82 -18.63
CA ARG A 26 4.48 -8.80 -19.58
C ARG A 26 3.10 -8.31 -19.18
N LYS A 27 2.18 -9.21 -18.83
CA LYS A 27 0.84 -8.86 -18.38
C LYS A 27 0.85 -8.00 -17.11
N SER A 28 1.67 -8.31 -16.10
CA SER A 28 1.76 -7.51 -14.87
C SER A 28 2.34 -6.12 -15.13
N LEU A 29 3.35 -6.02 -15.99
CA LEU A 29 3.97 -4.74 -16.37
C LEU A 29 3.02 -3.85 -17.18
N ASP A 30 2.19 -4.42 -18.06
CA ASP A 30 1.16 -3.65 -18.79
C ASP A 30 -0.04 -3.27 -17.92
N GLN A 31 -0.44 -4.12 -16.97
CA GLN A 31 -1.41 -3.76 -15.92
C GLN A 31 -0.91 -2.59 -15.06
N LEU A 32 0.37 -2.59 -14.69
CA LEU A 32 1.01 -1.50 -13.94
C LEU A 32 1.10 -0.20 -14.77
N LYS A 33 1.36 -0.29 -16.09
CA LYS A 33 1.28 0.87 -17.00
C LYS A 33 -0.15 1.42 -17.07
N GLN A 34 -1.16 0.58 -17.17
CA GLN A 34 -2.57 0.99 -17.21
C GLN A 34 -2.97 1.73 -15.93
N LEU A 35 -2.60 1.22 -14.76
CA LEU A 35 -2.80 1.91 -13.47
C LEU A 35 -2.09 3.26 -13.41
N LYS A 36 -0.82 3.31 -13.82
CA LYS A 36 -0.03 4.55 -13.80
C LYS A 36 -0.59 5.62 -14.73
N ASN A 37 -1.08 5.23 -15.92
CA ASN A 37 -1.74 6.13 -16.87
C ASN A 37 -3.15 6.52 -16.39
N GLY A 38 -3.84 5.62 -15.69
CA GLY A 38 -5.18 5.82 -15.11
C GLY A 38 -5.21 6.64 -13.81
N SER A 39 -4.06 6.92 -13.19
CA SER A 39 -3.95 7.71 -11.95
C SER A 39 -4.68 9.07 -12.02
N ASN A 40 -4.55 9.78 -13.15
CA ASN A 40 -5.24 11.06 -13.34
C ASN A 40 -6.77 10.90 -13.38
N LEU A 41 -7.27 9.76 -13.87
CA LEU A 41 -8.70 9.47 -13.98
C LEU A 41 -9.33 9.16 -12.62
N LEU A 42 -8.62 8.43 -11.75
CA LEU A 42 -9.07 8.16 -10.38
C LEU A 42 -9.30 9.45 -9.58
N ASN A 43 -8.48 10.48 -9.84
CA ASN A 43 -8.59 11.80 -9.21
C ASN A 43 -9.68 12.71 -9.82
N THR A 44 -10.36 12.32 -10.91
CA THR A 44 -11.44 13.13 -11.49
C THR A 44 -12.72 13.04 -10.65
N LYS A 45 -13.21 14.18 -10.18
CA LYS A 45 -14.50 14.29 -9.50
C LYS A 45 -15.62 14.26 -10.54
N THR A 46 -16.45 13.23 -10.50
CA THR A 46 -17.74 13.18 -11.20
C THR A 46 -18.78 13.99 -10.42
N PRO A 47 -19.80 14.57 -11.07
CA PRO A 47 -20.91 15.25 -10.39
C PRO A 47 -21.62 14.34 -9.39
N ASP A 48 -22.15 14.90 -8.30
CA ASP A 48 -22.79 14.12 -7.25
C ASP A 48 -24.19 13.65 -7.68
N SER A 49 -24.71 12.57 -7.08
CA SER A 49 -26.03 12.03 -7.43
C SER A 49 -27.16 13.04 -7.20
N ASN A 50 -26.98 14.00 -6.30
CA ASN A 50 -27.92 15.07 -6.03
C ASN A 50 -27.96 16.15 -7.14
N ASP A 51 -26.85 16.41 -7.84
CA ASP A 51 -26.80 17.38 -8.96
C ASP A 51 -27.53 16.85 -10.22
N LEU A 52 -27.75 15.54 -10.27
CA LEU A 52 -28.26 14.78 -11.41
C LEU A 52 -29.75 14.48 -11.35
N GLN A 53 -30.51 15.12 -10.43
CA GLN A 53 -31.96 14.93 -10.32
C GLN A 53 -32.70 15.16 -11.65
N GLN A 54 -33.62 14.23 -11.94
CA GLN A 54 -34.52 14.30 -13.10
C GLN A 54 -35.56 15.42 -12.89
N PRO A 55 -35.76 16.34 -13.85
CA PRO A 55 -36.89 17.27 -13.79
C PRO A 55 -38.21 16.48 -13.84
N GLN A 56 -39.10 16.73 -12.88
CA GLN A 56 -40.45 16.14 -12.85
C GLN A 56 -41.36 16.78 -13.92
N ASP A 57 -42.52 16.18 -14.19
CA ASP A 57 -43.52 16.74 -15.10
C ASP A 57 -44.43 17.73 -14.36
N GLU A 58 -44.64 18.91 -14.94
CA GLU A 58 -45.70 19.82 -14.52
C GLU A 58 -47.04 19.28 -15.03
N THR A 59 -47.93 18.94 -14.09
CA THR A 59 -49.32 18.61 -14.39
C THR A 59 -50.11 19.88 -14.69
N GLU A 60 -51.04 19.81 -15.65
CA GLU A 60 -51.92 20.92 -16.00
C GLU A 60 -52.83 21.29 -14.83
N SER A 61 -52.52 22.40 -14.16
CA SER A 61 -53.45 23.02 -13.22
C SER A 61 -54.45 23.89 -13.98
N SER A 62 -55.68 23.40 -14.13
CA SER A 62 -56.82 24.25 -14.51
C SER A 62 -57.05 25.32 -13.43
N ASN A 63 -57.27 26.57 -13.85
CA ASN A 63 -57.57 27.73 -13.02
C ASN A 63 -58.41 27.42 -11.76
N THR A 64 -57.89 27.78 -10.59
CA THR A 64 -58.59 28.74 -9.72
C THR A 64 -57.58 29.61 -8.97
N SER A 65 -57.96 30.85 -8.71
CA SER A 65 -57.09 31.92 -8.19
C SER A 65 -56.93 31.87 -6.67
N GLU A 66 -55.75 32.22 -6.14
CA GLU A 66 -55.53 33.49 -5.41
C GLU A 66 -54.05 33.72 -5.01
N SER A 67 -53.68 35.01 -4.94
CA SER A 67 -52.54 35.68 -4.26
C SER A 67 -51.11 35.07 -4.28
N GLN A 68 -50.05 35.72 -4.81
CA GLN A 68 -49.39 36.98 -4.39
C GLN A 68 -48.92 36.96 -2.91
N LEU A 69 -47.70 37.39 -2.51
CA LEU A 69 -46.63 38.19 -3.16
C LEU A 69 -45.29 38.11 -2.37
N ASN A 70 -44.14 38.23 -3.07
CA ASN A 70 -42.81 38.73 -2.60
C ASN A 70 -42.04 38.06 -1.42
N LYS A 71 -40.74 37.70 -1.56
CA LYS A 71 -39.48 38.54 -1.50
C LYS A 71 -39.30 39.21 -0.13
N GLU A 72 -38.20 39.07 0.62
CA GLU A 72 -36.74 39.21 0.39
C GLU A 72 -36.00 38.63 1.64
N SER A 73 -34.68 38.48 1.83
CA SER A 73 -33.44 38.57 1.02
C SER A 73 -32.27 38.02 1.88
N SER A 74 -31.21 37.49 1.28
CA SER A 74 -29.93 37.18 1.96
C SER A 74 -28.99 38.40 2.05
N PRO A 75 -27.97 38.40 2.96
CA PRO A 75 -26.88 39.38 2.93
C PRO A 75 -25.78 39.04 1.89
N SER A 76 -25.16 40.08 1.34
CA SER A 76 -23.98 40.12 0.45
C SER A 76 -22.65 39.84 1.22
N GLU A 77 -21.44 39.73 0.64
CA GLU A 77 -20.76 40.31 -0.55
C GLU A 77 -19.86 39.22 -1.24
N ASP A 78 -19.19 39.35 -2.39
CA ASP A 78 -18.63 40.52 -3.11
C ASP A 78 -18.48 40.28 -4.66
N ARG A 79 -18.00 41.29 -5.40
CA ARG A 79 -17.95 41.50 -6.89
C ARG A 79 -16.91 40.67 -7.69
N PRO A 80 -16.86 40.67 -9.06
CA PRO A 80 -17.30 41.73 -10.01
C PRO A 80 -18.09 41.32 -11.30
N LYS A 81 -18.41 42.34 -12.11
CA LYS A 81 -19.28 42.37 -13.29
C LYS A 81 -18.80 41.53 -14.49
N SER A 82 -19.71 40.84 -15.20
CA SER A 82 -19.76 40.81 -16.68
C SER A 82 -21.07 40.25 -17.25
N ALA A 83 -21.27 40.49 -18.56
CA ALA A 83 -22.39 40.23 -19.47
C ALA A 83 -23.41 39.09 -19.21
N THR A 84 -24.66 39.35 -19.62
CA THR A 84 -25.69 38.36 -19.95
C THR A 84 -25.26 37.44 -21.09
N PRO A 85 -25.38 36.11 -20.98
CA PRO A 85 -25.30 35.20 -22.12
C PRO A 85 -26.66 35.09 -22.82
N SER A 86 -26.72 35.48 -24.09
CA SER A 86 -27.80 35.08 -24.98
C SER A 86 -27.74 33.56 -25.21
N VAL A 87 -28.84 32.84 -24.99
CA VAL A 87 -28.92 31.40 -25.28
C VAL A 87 -28.86 31.19 -26.80
N ALA A 88 -27.72 30.72 -27.31
CA ALA A 88 -27.55 30.28 -28.67
C ALA A 88 -27.76 28.76 -28.74
N SER A 89 -28.70 28.32 -29.56
CA SER A 89 -29.08 26.90 -29.75
C SER A 89 -27.95 26.06 -30.39
N SER A 90 -27.79 24.81 -29.93
CA SER A 90 -27.09 23.75 -30.68
C SER A 90 -27.91 22.47 -30.75
N GLY A 91 -28.88 22.42 -31.66
CA GLY A 91 -29.73 21.25 -31.91
C GLY A 91 -30.72 21.50 -33.07
N PRO A 92 -31.45 20.48 -33.55
CA PRO A 92 -32.30 20.58 -34.75
C PRO A 92 -33.54 21.49 -34.66
N LEU A 93 -33.75 22.18 -33.53
CA LEU A 93 -34.95 23.00 -33.26
C LEU A 93 -34.79 24.48 -33.66
N LYS A 94 -33.79 24.82 -34.47
CA LYS A 94 -33.42 26.21 -34.79
C LYS A 94 -34.47 26.97 -35.62
N ASP A 95 -35.35 26.24 -36.29
CA ASP A 95 -36.32 26.78 -37.25
C ASP A 95 -37.75 26.87 -36.68
N ILE A 96 -37.93 26.67 -35.37
CA ILE A 96 -39.24 26.67 -34.71
C ILE A 96 -39.39 27.94 -33.86
N ASP A 97 -40.26 28.85 -34.29
CA ASP A 97 -40.59 30.05 -33.53
C ASP A 97 -41.34 29.68 -32.23
N MET A 98 -40.60 29.69 -31.12
CA MET A 98 -41.09 29.34 -29.79
C MET A 98 -42.21 30.27 -29.29
N GLY A 99 -42.48 31.41 -29.96
CA GLY A 99 -43.60 32.29 -29.66
C GLY A 99 -44.98 31.77 -30.13
N GLN A 100 -45.04 30.89 -31.14
CA GLN A 100 -46.31 30.45 -31.74
C GLN A 100 -46.84 29.12 -31.20
N LEU A 101 -46.06 28.41 -30.38
CA LEU A 101 -46.43 27.09 -29.85
C LEU A 101 -47.29 27.17 -28.58
N PRO A 102 -48.24 26.23 -28.36
CA PRO A 102 -49.00 26.15 -27.12
C PRO A 102 -48.09 26.05 -25.88
N PRO A 103 -48.43 26.69 -24.74
CA PRO A 103 -47.58 26.73 -23.55
C PRO A 103 -47.10 25.36 -23.06
N LEU A 104 -47.96 24.34 -23.10
CA LEU A 104 -47.63 22.96 -22.75
C LEU A 104 -46.49 22.37 -23.62
N VAL A 105 -46.48 22.71 -24.91
CA VAL A 105 -45.44 22.25 -25.84
C VAL A 105 -44.13 23.00 -25.58
N GLN A 106 -44.19 24.32 -25.32
CA GLN A 106 -43.02 25.08 -24.91
C GLN A 106 -42.40 24.55 -23.60
N ALA A 107 -43.21 24.20 -22.61
CA ALA A 107 -42.74 23.63 -21.34
C ALA A 107 -42.02 22.28 -21.56
N LYS A 108 -42.63 21.38 -22.34
CA LYS A 108 -42.00 20.09 -22.71
C LYS A 108 -40.72 20.27 -23.51
N LEU A 109 -40.68 21.21 -24.46
CA LEU A 109 -39.46 21.54 -25.21
C LEU A 109 -38.34 22.08 -24.33
N ARG A 110 -38.65 22.99 -23.38
CA ARG A 110 -37.67 23.45 -22.37
C ARG A 110 -37.18 22.31 -21.47
N LYS A 111 -38.02 21.30 -21.19
CA LYS A 111 -37.62 20.09 -20.47
C LYS A 111 -36.68 19.22 -21.31
N PHE A 112 -36.96 19.02 -22.59
CA PHE A 112 -36.08 18.29 -23.52
C PHE A 112 -34.71 18.95 -23.67
N VAL A 113 -34.63 20.28 -23.79
CA VAL A 113 -33.34 21.00 -23.81
C VAL A 113 -32.53 20.74 -22.53
N LYS A 114 -33.17 20.79 -21.34
CA LYS A 114 -32.50 20.45 -20.07
C LYS A 114 -32.03 18.99 -19.99
N TYR A 115 -32.74 18.04 -20.62
CA TYR A 115 -32.28 16.65 -20.73
C TYR A 115 -31.13 16.51 -21.75
N GLU A 116 -31.18 17.23 -22.87
CA GLU A 116 -30.16 17.25 -23.92
C GLU A 116 -28.83 17.83 -23.40
N GLU A 117 -28.88 18.81 -22.49
CA GLU A 117 -27.73 19.35 -21.77
C GLU A 117 -27.18 18.39 -20.68
N LYS A 118 -28.05 17.75 -19.89
CA LYS A 118 -27.62 16.86 -18.79
C LYS A 118 -27.17 15.47 -19.24
N TYR A 119 -27.70 14.93 -20.34
CA TYR A 119 -27.43 13.56 -20.79
C TYR A 119 -25.95 13.32 -21.19
N PRO A 120 -25.26 14.22 -21.92
CA PRO A 120 -23.83 14.08 -22.21
C PRO A 120 -22.97 14.06 -20.95
N VAL A 121 -23.29 14.90 -19.96
CA VAL A 121 -22.57 14.99 -18.68
C VAL A 121 -22.74 13.69 -17.88
N LEU A 122 -23.95 13.15 -17.79
CA LEU A 122 -24.23 11.88 -17.14
C LEU A 122 -23.53 10.70 -17.85
N LEU A 123 -23.51 10.70 -19.18
CA LEU A 123 -22.85 9.67 -19.98
C LEU A 123 -21.32 9.71 -19.81
N ASP A 124 -20.71 10.89 -19.69
CA ASP A 124 -19.27 11.03 -19.46
C ASP A 124 -18.88 10.70 -18.01
N ALA A 125 -19.70 11.08 -17.03
CA ALA A 125 -19.55 10.65 -15.64
C ALA A 125 -19.62 9.11 -15.54
N TYR A 126 -20.60 8.46 -16.17
CA TYR A 126 -20.71 6.99 -16.19
C TYR A 126 -19.51 6.32 -16.89
N LYS A 127 -19.04 6.85 -18.02
CA LYS A 127 -17.83 6.34 -18.71
C LYS A 127 -16.57 6.48 -17.85
N THR A 128 -16.46 7.59 -17.14
CA THR A 128 -15.35 7.88 -16.22
C THR A 128 -15.37 6.90 -15.05
N GLU A 129 -16.52 6.74 -14.39
CA GLU A 129 -16.65 5.86 -13.23
C GLU A 129 -16.48 4.38 -13.59
N LYS A 130 -17.00 3.94 -14.75
CA LYS A 130 -16.75 2.59 -15.27
C LYS A 130 -15.26 2.31 -15.46
N ARG A 131 -14.51 3.26 -16.04
CA ARG A 131 -13.05 3.14 -16.22
C ARG A 131 -12.30 3.18 -14.89
N LYS A 132 -12.76 3.93 -13.89
CA LYS A 132 -12.21 3.84 -12.51
C LYS A 132 -12.40 2.44 -11.93
N GLY A 133 -13.59 1.85 -12.10
CA GLY A 133 -13.87 0.47 -11.69
C GLY A 133 -12.94 -0.55 -12.37
N GLU A 134 -12.72 -0.41 -13.69
CA GLU A 134 -11.76 -1.23 -14.43
C GLU A 134 -10.32 -1.09 -13.88
N LEU A 135 -9.89 0.12 -13.52
CA LEU A 135 -8.59 0.36 -12.87
C LEU A 135 -8.51 -0.27 -11.46
N VAL A 136 -9.56 -0.17 -10.65
CA VAL A 136 -9.59 -0.79 -9.31
C VAL A 136 -9.47 -2.32 -9.40
N ILE A 137 -10.13 -2.96 -10.37
CA ILE A 137 -10.02 -4.41 -10.61
C ILE A 137 -8.57 -4.80 -10.97
N ILE A 138 -7.88 -3.98 -11.78
CA ILE A 138 -6.46 -4.18 -12.12
C ILE A 138 -5.58 -4.02 -10.86
N PHE A 139 -5.87 -3.04 -10.01
CA PHE A 139 -5.14 -2.83 -8.75
C PHE A 139 -5.31 -4.00 -7.78
N GLU A 140 -6.54 -4.48 -7.57
CA GLU A 140 -6.80 -5.67 -6.74
C GLU A 140 -6.09 -6.91 -7.25
N LYS A 141 -6.01 -7.10 -8.58
CA LYS A 141 -5.28 -8.21 -9.18
C LYS A 141 -3.79 -8.15 -8.87
N ILE A 142 -3.17 -6.98 -8.99
CA ILE A 142 -1.75 -6.79 -8.62
C ILE A 142 -1.53 -7.00 -7.12
N LEU A 143 -2.45 -6.55 -6.25
CA LEU A 143 -2.37 -6.82 -4.81
C LEU A 143 -2.39 -8.33 -4.51
N LYS A 144 -3.35 -9.07 -5.09
CA LYS A 144 -3.48 -10.53 -4.95
C LYS A 144 -2.23 -11.30 -5.42
N GLU A 145 -1.54 -10.79 -6.44
CA GLU A 145 -0.32 -11.42 -6.98
C GLU A 145 0.94 -11.15 -6.13
N ASN A 146 0.97 -10.05 -5.36
CA ASN A 146 2.18 -9.60 -4.63
C ASN A 146 2.06 -9.63 -3.10
N THR A 147 0.86 -9.85 -2.57
CA THR A 147 0.56 -9.86 -1.13
C THR A 147 -0.47 -10.96 -0.85
N PRO A 148 -0.55 -11.52 0.38
CA PRO A 148 -1.48 -12.60 0.72
C PRO A 148 -2.97 -12.17 0.78
N VAL A 149 -3.29 -10.98 0.26
CA VAL A 149 -4.51 -10.22 0.56
C VAL A 149 -5.53 -10.41 -0.57
N SER A 150 -6.77 -10.77 -0.22
CA SER A 150 -7.79 -11.21 -1.19
C SER A 150 -8.71 -10.11 -1.73
N SER A 151 -8.64 -8.89 -1.20
CA SER A 151 -9.45 -7.74 -1.63
C SER A 151 -8.82 -6.41 -1.18
N ILE A 152 -9.20 -5.30 -1.81
CA ILE A 152 -8.86 -3.97 -1.27
C ILE A 152 -9.54 -3.70 0.09
N ALA A 153 -10.60 -4.45 0.41
CA ALA A 153 -11.28 -4.40 1.71
C ALA A 153 -10.40 -4.93 2.87
N ASP A 154 -9.48 -5.84 2.58
CA ASP A 154 -8.68 -6.56 3.58
C ASP A 154 -7.41 -5.75 3.98
N ALA A 155 -7.53 -4.43 4.03
CA ALA A 155 -6.42 -3.50 4.28
C ALA A 155 -5.73 -3.72 5.64
N GLY A 156 -6.41 -4.35 6.61
CA GLY A 156 -5.83 -4.76 7.88
C GLY A 156 -4.76 -5.85 7.71
N GLU A 157 -5.04 -6.88 6.91
CA GLU A 157 -4.12 -7.98 6.62
C GLU A 157 -2.91 -7.49 5.83
N LEU A 158 -3.11 -6.54 4.91
CA LEU A 158 -2.03 -5.87 4.20
C LEU A 158 -1.08 -5.13 5.16
N LEU A 159 -1.64 -4.40 6.14
CA LEU A 159 -0.85 -3.69 7.15
C LEU A 159 -0.12 -4.66 8.09
N GLU A 160 -0.72 -5.79 8.45
CA GLU A 160 -0.07 -6.82 9.25
C GLU A 160 1.06 -7.53 8.48
N TYR A 161 0.85 -7.85 7.20
CA TYR A 161 1.90 -8.37 6.32
C TYR A 161 3.08 -7.40 6.22
N LEU A 162 2.83 -6.11 5.94
CA LEU A 162 3.87 -5.08 5.85
C LEU A 162 4.60 -4.84 7.19
N LYS A 163 3.90 -4.91 8.32
CA LYS A 163 4.52 -4.90 9.66
C LYS A 163 5.42 -6.11 9.85
N SER A 164 4.94 -7.33 9.56
CA SER A 164 5.73 -8.56 9.67
C SER A 164 6.99 -8.54 8.78
N LEU A 165 6.91 -7.92 7.61
CA LEU A 165 8.05 -7.75 6.70
C LEU A 165 9.06 -6.73 7.25
N THR A 166 8.57 -5.64 7.83
CA THR A 166 9.39 -4.61 8.50
C THR A 166 10.07 -5.19 9.74
N GLU A 167 9.36 -5.98 10.54
CA GLU A 167 9.88 -6.68 11.71
C GLU A 167 10.94 -7.71 11.33
N LYS A 168 10.70 -8.54 10.30
CA LYS A 168 11.72 -9.47 9.75
C LYS A 168 12.97 -8.74 9.27
N THR A 169 12.81 -7.59 8.62
CA THR A 169 13.94 -6.75 8.18
C THR A 169 14.71 -6.19 9.38
N SER A 170 14.01 -5.68 10.39
CA SER A 170 14.62 -5.23 11.66
C SER A 170 15.34 -6.36 12.39
N MET A 171 14.77 -7.56 12.46
CA MET A 171 15.38 -8.72 13.14
C MET A 171 16.65 -9.18 12.43
N THR A 172 16.63 -9.30 11.10
CA THR A 172 17.83 -9.67 10.32
C THR A 172 18.91 -8.60 10.38
N GLU A 173 18.57 -7.31 10.38
CA GLU A 173 19.54 -6.23 10.65
C GLU A 173 20.13 -6.31 12.07
N GLN A 174 19.34 -6.66 13.08
CA GLN A 174 19.83 -6.86 14.45
C GLN A 174 20.76 -8.07 14.56
N GLU A 175 20.47 -9.17 13.86
CA GLU A 175 21.33 -10.36 13.80
C GLU A 175 22.66 -10.06 13.11
N LEU A 176 22.65 -9.35 11.97
CA LEU A 176 23.86 -8.87 11.32
C LEU A 176 24.71 -7.98 12.25
N ARG A 177 24.07 -7.04 12.97
CA ARG A 177 24.77 -6.19 13.96
C ARG A 177 25.36 -7.02 15.12
N LYS A 178 24.64 -8.03 15.63
CA LYS A 178 25.17 -8.97 16.65
C LYS A 178 26.38 -9.74 16.12
N LYS A 179 26.31 -10.31 14.92
CA LYS A 179 27.41 -11.07 14.30
C LYS A 179 28.65 -10.21 14.02
N ILE A 180 28.46 -8.96 13.58
CA ILE A 180 29.56 -7.98 13.44
C ILE A 180 30.20 -7.67 14.80
N ASN A 181 29.40 -7.46 15.85
CA ASN A 181 29.91 -7.20 17.20
C ASN A 181 30.65 -8.43 17.78
N GLU A 182 30.14 -9.64 17.57
CA GLU A 182 30.81 -10.89 17.94
C GLU A 182 32.17 -10.99 17.24
N ALA A 183 32.22 -10.82 15.91
CA ALA A 183 33.47 -10.87 15.14
C ALA A 183 34.51 -9.82 15.60
N THR A 184 34.10 -8.57 15.85
CA THR A 184 35.01 -7.54 16.38
C THR A 184 35.49 -7.83 17.80
N SER A 185 34.67 -8.47 18.63
CA SER A 185 35.08 -8.90 19.98
C SER A 185 36.09 -10.04 19.95
N MET A 186 35.92 -11.00 19.04
CA MET A 186 36.86 -12.13 18.85
C MET A 186 38.18 -11.66 18.24
N SER A 187 38.14 -10.72 17.29
CA SER A 187 39.34 -10.07 16.75
C SER A 187 40.15 -9.32 17.82
N LYS A 188 39.50 -8.66 18.79
CA LYS A 188 40.18 -8.06 19.95
C LYS A 188 40.85 -9.13 20.83
N LYS A 189 40.11 -10.18 21.20
CA LYS A 189 40.65 -11.31 21.98
C LYS A 189 41.86 -11.97 21.31
N LEU A 190 41.83 -12.14 19.98
CA LEU A 190 42.97 -12.65 19.21
C LEU A 190 44.18 -11.70 19.32
N ASN A 191 43.98 -10.40 19.08
CA ASN A 191 45.06 -9.41 19.20
C ASN A 191 45.67 -9.35 20.61
N ASP A 192 44.88 -9.58 21.66
CA ASP A 192 45.37 -9.58 23.04
C ASP A 192 46.09 -10.89 23.37
N ALA A 193 45.59 -12.04 22.90
CA ALA A 193 46.28 -13.33 22.97
C ALA A 193 47.61 -13.34 22.19
N GLU A 194 47.68 -12.65 21.05
CA GLU A 194 48.93 -12.49 20.30
C GLU A 194 49.97 -11.60 21.00
N LYS A 195 49.53 -10.65 21.84
CA LYS A 195 50.46 -9.85 22.68
C LYS A 195 50.98 -10.65 23.87
N THR A 196 50.11 -11.39 24.56
CA THR A 196 50.52 -12.24 25.68
C THR A 196 51.47 -13.33 25.22
N LEU A 197 51.20 -13.93 24.05
CA LEU A 197 52.07 -14.93 23.43
C LEU A 197 53.43 -14.36 23.04
N LYS A 198 53.50 -13.16 22.43
CA LYS A 198 54.80 -12.50 22.18
C LYS A 198 55.58 -12.18 23.45
N TYR A 199 54.89 -11.80 24.53
CA TYR A 199 55.53 -11.54 25.81
C TYR A 199 56.09 -12.82 26.45
N SER A 200 55.36 -13.94 26.38
CA SER A 200 55.88 -15.23 26.86
C SER A 200 56.97 -15.82 25.96
N GLU A 201 56.92 -15.63 24.63
CA GLU A 201 58.02 -15.92 23.70
C GLU A 201 59.31 -15.19 24.12
N GLU A 202 59.23 -13.87 24.29
CA GLU A 202 60.39 -13.03 24.65
C GLU A 202 60.96 -13.37 26.05
N SER A 203 60.09 -13.69 27.02
CA SER A 203 60.50 -14.15 28.36
C SER A 203 61.15 -15.53 28.33
N LEU A 204 60.64 -16.46 27.52
CA LEU A 204 61.22 -17.79 27.34
C LEU A 204 62.60 -17.70 26.65
N GLU A 205 62.75 -16.82 25.66
CA GLU A 205 64.05 -16.59 25.00
C GLU A 205 65.09 -16.01 25.98
N LYS A 206 64.68 -15.14 26.92
CA LYS A 206 65.55 -14.63 28.00
C LYS A 206 65.96 -15.76 28.95
N ALA A 207 65.01 -16.54 29.47
CA ALA A 207 65.30 -17.70 30.33
C ALA A 207 66.15 -18.77 29.62
N HIS A 208 66.04 -18.90 28.29
CA HIS A 208 66.90 -19.79 27.50
C HIS A 208 68.34 -19.26 27.38
N LYS A 209 68.52 -17.94 27.25
CA LYS A 209 69.86 -17.31 27.22
C LYS A 209 70.55 -17.44 28.59
N GLU A 210 69.80 -17.24 29.66
CA GLU A 210 70.26 -17.31 31.05
C GLU A 210 70.70 -18.73 31.46
N ASN A 211 69.87 -19.75 31.20
CA ASN A 211 70.27 -21.16 31.30
C ASN A 211 71.51 -21.48 30.44
N GLY A 212 71.61 -20.86 29.26
CA GLY A 212 72.77 -21.00 28.37
C GLY A 212 74.07 -20.38 28.91
N SER A 213 74.00 -19.31 29.71
CA SER A 213 75.16 -18.76 30.43
C SER A 213 75.54 -19.62 31.64
N LEU A 214 74.57 -19.98 32.49
CA LEU A 214 74.79 -20.81 33.68
C LEU A 214 75.42 -22.17 33.30
N ALA A 215 74.94 -22.81 32.23
CA ALA A 215 75.53 -24.06 31.74
C ALA A 215 76.99 -23.92 31.27
N ARG A 216 77.37 -22.78 30.67
CA ARG A 216 78.77 -22.49 30.29
C ARG A 216 79.65 -22.20 31.49
N GLU A 217 79.12 -21.51 32.49
CA GLU A 217 79.80 -21.21 33.74
C GLU A 217 80.09 -22.48 34.54
N ILE A 218 79.11 -23.38 34.67
CA ILE A 218 79.27 -24.74 35.21
C ILE A 218 80.34 -25.52 34.44
N GLN A 219 80.39 -25.41 33.10
CA GLN A 219 81.42 -26.06 32.29
C GLN A 219 82.82 -25.46 32.51
N ALA A 220 82.93 -24.15 32.69
CA ALA A 220 84.18 -23.45 33.00
C ALA A 220 84.69 -23.80 34.40
N LEU A 221 83.81 -23.80 35.41
CA LEU A 221 84.12 -24.22 36.78
C LEU A 221 84.55 -25.69 36.84
N LYS A 222 83.83 -26.61 36.15
CA LYS A 222 84.25 -28.01 36.01
C LYS A 222 85.63 -28.17 35.38
N LYS A 223 85.96 -27.34 34.38
CA LYS A 223 87.28 -27.34 33.77
C LYS A 223 88.37 -26.84 34.73
N GLN A 224 88.14 -25.73 35.43
CA GLN A 224 89.07 -25.19 36.41
C GLN A 224 89.33 -26.16 37.58
N ILE A 225 88.29 -26.85 38.06
CA ILE A 225 88.43 -27.91 39.08
C ILE A 225 89.28 -29.06 38.54
N GLY A 226 89.10 -29.46 37.28
CA GLY A 226 89.92 -30.48 36.62
C GLY A 226 91.40 -30.06 36.49
N ASP A 227 91.65 -28.86 35.98
CA ASP A 227 93.00 -28.31 35.79
C ASP A 227 93.75 -28.19 37.14
N LEU A 228 93.08 -27.76 38.21
CA LEU A 228 93.63 -27.72 39.57
C LEU A 228 93.84 -29.11 40.18
N SER A 229 92.98 -30.07 39.88
CA SER A 229 93.15 -31.47 40.35
C SER A 229 94.39 -32.12 39.75
N VAL A 230 94.66 -31.87 38.45
CA VAL A 230 95.87 -32.36 37.77
C VAL A 230 97.13 -31.71 38.36
N GLN A 231 97.08 -30.42 38.72
CA GLN A 231 98.21 -29.76 39.41
C GLN A 231 98.49 -30.36 40.79
N LYS A 232 97.45 -30.80 41.51
CA LYS A 232 97.59 -31.46 42.82
C LYS A 232 98.25 -32.84 42.73
N GLU A 233 97.89 -33.62 41.70
CA GLU A 233 98.47 -34.97 41.47
C GLU A 233 99.93 -34.93 40.98
N GLY A 234 100.40 -33.80 40.45
CA GLY A 234 101.77 -33.63 39.95
C GLY A 234 102.80 -33.13 40.98
N GLY A 235 102.43 -32.90 42.24
CA GLY A 235 103.31 -32.33 43.28
C GLY A 235 103.53 -33.27 44.47
N ASP A 236 104.73 -33.22 45.07
CA ASP A 236 105.11 -34.04 46.23
C ASP A 236 104.07 -33.95 47.37
N GLU A 237 103.75 -35.11 47.95
CA GLU A 237 102.63 -35.33 48.89
C GLU A 237 102.71 -34.58 50.24
N GLN A 238 103.77 -33.77 50.48
CA GLN A 238 104.07 -33.14 51.77
C GLN A 238 104.31 -31.61 51.70
N SER A 239 103.75 -30.91 50.71
CA SER A 239 103.83 -29.44 50.63
C SER A 239 102.54 -28.74 51.08
N ASP A 240 102.68 -27.62 51.81
CA ASP A 240 101.54 -26.76 52.23
C ASP A 240 100.71 -26.26 51.03
N ALA A 241 101.36 -26.12 49.86
CA ALA A 241 100.72 -25.75 48.60
C ALA A 241 99.58 -26.71 48.19
N ASN A 242 99.72 -28.03 48.42
CA ASN A 242 98.66 -28.99 48.14
C ASN A 242 97.44 -28.83 49.08
N GLY A 243 97.63 -28.26 50.28
CA GLY A 243 96.56 -27.90 51.20
C GLY A 243 95.76 -26.68 50.73
N ASP A 244 96.43 -25.66 50.19
CA ASP A 244 95.77 -24.46 49.67
C ASP A 244 95.11 -24.70 48.30
N ILE A 245 95.71 -25.52 47.43
CA ILE A 245 95.06 -26.02 46.21
C ILE A 245 93.78 -26.79 46.57
N GLN A 246 93.80 -27.62 47.61
CA GLN A 246 92.61 -28.35 48.07
C GLN A 246 91.49 -27.40 48.54
N LYS A 247 91.81 -26.38 49.33
CA LYS A 247 90.83 -25.36 49.75
C LYS A 247 90.22 -24.62 48.54
N SER A 248 91.04 -24.30 47.53
CA SER A 248 90.57 -23.67 46.30
C SER A 248 89.67 -24.61 45.48
N ILE A 249 89.98 -25.91 45.42
CA ILE A 249 89.14 -26.92 44.77
C ILE A 249 87.79 -27.03 45.49
N ASP A 250 87.77 -27.05 46.82
CA ASP A 250 86.52 -27.21 47.58
C ASP A 250 85.65 -25.94 47.54
N ALA A 251 86.25 -24.74 47.55
CA ALA A 251 85.52 -23.49 47.29
C ALA A 251 84.92 -23.44 45.87
N LEU A 252 85.65 -23.89 44.85
CA LEU A 252 85.13 -23.99 43.48
C LEU A 252 84.03 -25.06 43.35
N LYS A 253 84.10 -26.16 44.11
CA LYS A 253 83.01 -27.15 44.18
C LYS A 253 81.75 -26.58 44.86
N GLU A 254 81.90 -25.74 45.87
CA GLU A 254 80.76 -25.07 46.52
C GLU A 254 80.08 -24.08 45.56
N GLN A 255 80.88 -23.28 44.83
CA GLN A 255 80.37 -22.42 43.74
C GLN A 255 79.74 -23.21 42.59
N LEU A 256 80.32 -24.36 42.23
CA LEU A 256 79.73 -25.29 41.26
C LEU A 256 78.38 -25.82 41.77
N GLY A 257 78.26 -26.12 43.07
CA GLY A 257 77.00 -26.53 43.70
C GLY A 257 75.93 -25.46 43.62
N SER A 258 76.26 -24.21 43.98
CA SER A 258 75.33 -23.07 43.91
C SER A 258 74.85 -22.83 42.48
N THR A 259 75.78 -22.67 41.53
CA THR A 259 75.45 -22.42 40.12
C THR A 259 74.68 -23.57 39.48
N GLN A 260 74.91 -24.82 39.90
CA GLN A 260 74.18 -25.98 39.40
C GLN A 260 72.76 -26.08 39.99
N ALA A 261 72.53 -25.62 41.24
CA ALA A 261 71.19 -25.46 41.79
C ALA A 261 70.42 -24.30 41.13
N GLU A 262 71.08 -23.16 40.91
CA GLU A 262 70.52 -22.01 40.18
C GLU A 262 70.14 -22.39 38.73
N LEU A 263 70.93 -23.24 38.07
CA LEU A 263 70.57 -23.82 36.78
C LEU A 263 69.33 -24.72 36.89
N GLU A 264 69.22 -25.59 37.90
CA GLU A 264 68.04 -26.44 38.08
C GLU A 264 66.76 -25.59 38.25
N ASP A 265 66.77 -24.59 39.14
CA ASP A 265 65.64 -23.67 39.32
C ASP A 265 65.29 -22.90 38.02
N ALA A 266 66.30 -22.35 37.32
CA ALA A 266 66.11 -21.66 36.05
C ALA A 266 65.62 -22.59 34.92
N THR A 267 65.95 -23.89 34.93
CA THR A 267 65.36 -24.86 34.00
C THR A 267 63.90 -25.17 34.33
N VAL A 268 63.53 -25.25 35.61
CA VAL A 268 62.15 -25.45 36.06
C VAL A 268 61.26 -24.26 35.69
N GLU A 269 61.75 -23.02 35.84
CA GLU A 269 61.02 -21.84 35.36
C GLU A 269 60.87 -21.82 33.84
N ARG A 270 61.92 -22.21 33.09
CA ARG A 270 61.86 -22.29 31.62
C ARG A 270 60.85 -23.36 31.15
N GLU A 271 60.76 -24.51 31.80
CA GLU A 271 59.76 -25.54 31.50
C GLU A 271 58.33 -25.01 31.77
N LYS A 272 58.08 -24.34 32.91
CA LYS A 272 56.79 -23.71 33.20
C LYS A 272 56.39 -22.64 32.17
N LEU A 273 57.33 -21.78 31.76
CA LEU A 273 57.09 -20.78 30.72
C LEU A 273 56.77 -21.42 29.35
N LYS A 274 57.40 -22.56 29.04
CA LYS A 274 57.18 -23.35 27.82
C LYS A 274 55.82 -24.04 27.80
N GLU A 275 55.37 -24.60 28.93
CA GLU A 275 53.99 -25.12 29.06
C GLU A 275 52.94 -24.01 28.90
N GLN A 276 53.18 -22.84 29.50
CA GLN A 276 52.31 -21.67 29.34
C GLN A 276 52.26 -21.22 27.87
N LEU A 277 53.41 -21.15 27.18
CA LEU A 277 53.49 -20.84 25.76
C LEU A 277 52.61 -21.77 24.92
N GLN A 278 52.78 -23.09 25.07
CA GLN A 278 52.01 -24.09 24.34
C GLN A 278 50.50 -24.02 24.64
N SER A 279 50.12 -23.60 25.85
CA SER A 279 48.72 -23.40 26.21
C SER A 279 48.09 -22.19 25.53
N GLU A 280 48.86 -21.10 25.34
CA GLU A 280 48.41 -19.90 24.61
C GLU A 280 48.46 -20.08 23.09
N GLU A 281 49.43 -20.84 22.56
CA GLU A 281 49.47 -21.24 21.13
C GLU A 281 48.20 -22.00 20.73
N LYS A 282 47.78 -22.98 21.54
CA LYS A 282 46.53 -23.74 21.29
C LYS A 282 45.30 -22.83 21.30
N LYS A 283 45.18 -21.92 22.27
CA LYS A 283 44.09 -20.93 22.31
C LYS A 283 44.10 -20.01 21.10
N LYS A 284 45.28 -19.58 20.64
CA LYS A 284 45.45 -18.77 19.43
C LYS A 284 44.99 -19.53 18.19
N GLU A 285 45.38 -20.79 18.02
CA GLU A 285 44.90 -21.62 16.91
C GLU A 285 43.38 -21.81 16.91
N GLU A 286 42.78 -22.07 18.08
CA GLU A 286 41.33 -22.20 18.23
C GLU A 286 40.60 -20.92 17.85
N LEU A 287 41.06 -19.76 18.36
CA LEU A 287 40.51 -18.45 18.01
C LEU A 287 40.69 -18.12 16.51
N GLN A 288 41.81 -18.49 15.89
CA GLN A 288 42.04 -18.33 14.46
C GLN A 288 41.11 -19.21 13.61
N LYS A 289 40.89 -20.48 14.00
CA LYS A 289 39.95 -21.39 13.34
C LYS A 289 38.50 -20.87 13.44
N GLU A 290 38.12 -20.29 14.57
CA GLU A 290 36.79 -19.70 14.76
C GLU A 290 36.59 -18.42 13.94
N ILE A 291 37.61 -17.55 13.89
CA ILE A 291 37.60 -16.33 13.04
C ILE A 291 37.59 -16.68 11.55
N ALA A 292 38.31 -17.73 11.12
CA ALA A 292 38.29 -18.19 9.73
C ALA A 292 36.90 -18.65 9.28
N LYS A 293 36.17 -19.39 10.13
CA LYS A 293 34.76 -19.75 9.88
C LYS A 293 33.87 -18.51 9.76
N LEU A 294 33.93 -17.59 10.74
CA LEU A 294 33.13 -16.37 10.73
C LEU A 294 33.43 -15.47 9.52
N ASN A 295 34.67 -15.44 9.04
CA ASN A 295 35.03 -14.73 7.81
C ASN A 295 34.51 -15.45 6.55
N SER A 296 34.55 -16.79 6.49
CA SER A 296 33.93 -17.56 5.40
C SER A 296 32.42 -17.35 5.34
N ASP A 297 31.75 -17.33 6.49
CA ASP A 297 30.31 -17.03 6.59
C ASP A 297 30.01 -15.59 6.15
N LYS A 298 30.89 -14.64 6.53
CA LYS A 298 30.79 -13.23 6.11
C LYS A 298 30.96 -13.08 4.60
N GLU A 299 31.95 -13.74 3.99
CA GLU A 299 32.16 -13.72 2.54
C GLU A 299 30.97 -14.33 1.80
N ALA A 300 30.42 -15.45 2.26
CA ALA A 300 29.21 -16.06 1.68
C ALA A 300 27.98 -15.12 1.77
N ILE A 301 27.84 -14.35 2.86
CA ILE A 301 26.79 -13.33 3.00
C ILE A 301 27.07 -12.13 2.09
N GLU A 302 28.31 -11.65 2.00
CA GLU A 302 28.70 -10.53 1.12
C GLU A 302 28.50 -10.88 -0.37
N ASP A 303 28.84 -12.10 -0.79
CA ASP A 303 28.55 -12.63 -2.13
C ASP A 303 27.04 -12.77 -2.38
N GLY A 304 26.27 -13.22 -1.39
CA GLY A 304 24.81 -13.22 -1.44
C GLY A 304 24.24 -11.81 -1.66
N VAL A 305 24.75 -10.82 -0.94
CA VAL A 305 24.37 -9.40 -1.08
C VAL A 305 24.83 -8.82 -2.42
N LEU A 306 26.02 -9.18 -2.93
CA LEU A 306 26.48 -8.77 -4.25
C LEU A 306 25.62 -9.37 -5.36
N LYS A 307 25.22 -10.65 -5.24
CA LYS A 307 24.33 -11.32 -6.19
C LYS A 307 22.93 -10.68 -6.20
N LEU A 308 22.40 -10.33 -5.03
CA LEU A 308 21.15 -9.57 -4.89
C LEU A 308 21.26 -8.14 -5.45
N LYS A 309 22.41 -7.46 -5.27
CA LYS A 309 22.68 -6.14 -5.89
C LYS A 309 22.82 -6.23 -7.41
N LEU A 310 23.43 -7.28 -7.94
CA LEU A 310 23.51 -7.54 -9.38
C LEU A 310 22.12 -7.84 -9.97
N GLN A 311 21.26 -8.56 -9.24
CA GLN A 311 19.85 -8.72 -9.63
C GLN A 311 19.08 -7.39 -9.57
N LEU A 312 19.24 -6.59 -8.52
CA LEU A 312 18.63 -5.26 -8.42
C LEU A 312 19.05 -4.31 -9.55
N THR A 313 20.34 -4.28 -9.88
CA THR A 313 20.87 -3.45 -10.98
C THR A 313 20.47 -3.99 -12.35
N ALA A 314 20.35 -5.31 -12.53
CA ALA A 314 19.77 -5.89 -13.75
C ALA A 314 18.28 -5.53 -13.91
N ILE A 315 17.49 -5.58 -12.84
CA ILE A 315 16.08 -5.16 -12.83
C ILE A 315 15.96 -3.65 -13.09
N GLN A 316 16.84 -2.82 -12.51
CA GLN A 316 16.92 -1.39 -12.81
C GLN A 316 17.28 -1.14 -14.28
N ARG A 317 18.22 -1.91 -14.85
CA ARG A 317 18.58 -1.79 -16.27
C ARG A 317 17.41 -2.19 -17.17
N GLN A 318 16.68 -3.25 -16.84
CA GLN A 318 15.46 -3.65 -17.55
C GLN A 318 14.35 -2.59 -17.41
N LEU A 319 14.25 -1.90 -16.28
CA LEU A 319 13.34 -0.76 -16.09
C LEU A 319 13.74 0.48 -16.91
N GLU A 320 15.04 0.71 -17.13
CA GLU A 320 15.52 1.80 -17.99
C GLU A 320 15.42 1.43 -19.49
N GLU A 321 15.74 0.20 -19.88
CA GLU A 321 15.54 -0.31 -21.25
C GLU A 321 14.04 -0.25 -21.63
N THR A 322 13.13 -0.71 -20.76
CA THR A 322 11.68 -0.57 -20.99
C THR A 322 11.15 0.87 -20.87
N ARG A 323 11.96 1.81 -20.35
CA ARG A 323 11.67 3.25 -20.39
C ARG A 323 12.10 3.86 -21.72
N GLU A 324 13.28 3.50 -22.22
CA GLU A 324 13.79 3.92 -23.53
C GLU A 324 12.89 3.38 -24.65
N GLU A 325 12.51 2.09 -24.62
CA GLU A 325 11.53 1.50 -25.53
C GLU A 325 10.19 2.25 -25.51
N ARG A 326 9.73 2.68 -24.33
CA ARG A 326 8.47 3.42 -24.16
C ARG A 326 8.56 4.84 -24.70
N ASP A 327 9.70 5.51 -24.56
CA ASP A 327 9.88 6.85 -25.10
C ASP A 327 10.21 6.83 -26.62
N GLU A 328 10.78 5.73 -27.15
CA GLU A 328 10.81 5.42 -28.59
C GLU A 328 9.41 5.12 -29.15
N ALA A 329 8.59 4.34 -28.45
CA ALA A 329 7.21 4.05 -28.85
C ALA A 329 6.37 5.34 -28.91
N LYS A 330 6.54 6.26 -27.94
CA LYS A 330 5.95 7.60 -28.01
C LYS A 330 6.42 8.39 -29.23
N LYS A 331 7.71 8.35 -29.57
CA LYS A 331 8.24 8.98 -30.79
C LYS A 331 7.63 8.41 -32.07
N LYS A 332 7.38 7.10 -32.12
CA LYS A 332 6.71 6.42 -33.25
C LYS A 332 5.23 6.78 -33.35
N ILE A 333 4.52 6.90 -32.23
CA ILE A 333 3.10 7.31 -32.19
C ILE A 333 2.94 8.77 -32.68
N VAL A 334 3.78 9.71 -32.22
CA VAL A 334 3.71 11.12 -32.63
C VAL A 334 4.07 11.33 -34.12
N ALA A 335 4.81 10.40 -34.73
CA ALA A 335 5.19 10.48 -36.15
C ALA A 335 4.14 9.91 -37.12
N GLN A 336 3.02 9.35 -36.62
CA GLN A 336 2.05 8.60 -37.43
C GLN A 336 0.63 9.19 -37.42
N GLU A 337 0.45 10.41 -36.88
CA GLU A 337 -0.85 11.10 -36.76
C GLU A 337 -0.99 12.32 -37.70
N SER A 338 -0.10 12.46 -38.68
CA SER A 338 -0.19 13.46 -39.76
C SER A 338 0.00 12.81 -41.13
N THR A 339 -0.94 13.04 -42.06
CA THR A 339 -1.18 12.30 -43.33
C THR A 339 -1.78 10.90 -43.09
N GLU A 340 -2.91 10.48 -43.67
CA GLU A 340 -3.67 11.01 -44.81
C GLU A 340 -5.19 10.73 -44.68
N ARG A 341 -6.02 11.55 -45.36
CA ARG A 341 -7.42 11.20 -45.66
C ARG A 341 -7.51 10.71 -47.10
N GLU A 342 -8.42 9.74 -47.29
CA GLU A 342 -9.17 9.44 -48.51
C GLU A 342 -8.56 8.60 -49.65
N THR A 343 -9.38 7.59 -50.02
CA THR A 343 -9.48 6.80 -51.26
C THR A 343 -8.72 5.46 -51.41
N THR A 344 -9.54 4.48 -51.78
CA THR A 344 -9.27 3.07 -52.15
C THR A 344 -9.08 2.95 -53.67
N PRO A 345 -8.93 1.76 -54.33
CA PRO A 345 -8.65 0.39 -53.86
C PRO A 345 -7.62 -0.46 -54.67
N ARG A 346 -6.88 -1.36 -53.98
CA ARG A 346 -6.51 -2.74 -54.44
C ARG A 346 -5.57 -2.89 -55.69
N PRO A 347 -5.12 -4.11 -56.07
CA PRO A 347 -3.84 -4.72 -55.66
C PRO A 347 -2.81 -4.89 -56.81
N ASP A 348 -1.57 -5.29 -56.47
CA ASP A 348 -0.95 -6.59 -56.86
C ASP A 348 0.61 -6.57 -56.95
N GLN A 349 1.21 -7.71 -56.59
CA GLN A 349 2.50 -8.30 -57.03
C GLN A 349 3.88 -7.59 -57.08
N THR A 350 4.89 -8.41 -56.76
CA THR A 350 6.30 -8.42 -57.27
C THR A 350 7.27 -7.30 -56.89
N VAL A 351 8.59 -7.46 -56.74
CA VAL A 351 9.55 -8.55 -56.43
C VAL A 351 10.97 -7.92 -56.56
N SER A 352 11.95 -8.44 -55.81
CA SER A 352 13.40 -8.41 -56.11
C SER A 352 14.36 -7.26 -55.67
N LYS A 353 15.34 -7.71 -54.86
CA LYS A 353 16.80 -7.71 -55.13
C LYS A 353 17.63 -6.41 -55.16
N SER A 354 18.32 -6.24 -54.02
CA SER A 354 19.71 -6.70 -53.80
C SER A 354 20.89 -5.73 -53.93
N LYS A 355 21.99 -6.17 -53.26
CA LYS A 355 23.41 -5.95 -53.58
C LYS A 355 24.00 -4.55 -53.29
N ASN A 356 25.27 -4.39 -52.89
CA ASN A 356 26.26 -5.29 -52.27
C ASN A 356 27.53 -4.47 -51.92
N LYS A 357 28.49 -5.13 -51.25
CA LYS A 357 29.96 -5.06 -51.43
C LYS A 357 30.81 -4.20 -50.46
N LYS A 358 31.58 -4.99 -49.66
CA LYS A 358 33.07 -5.02 -49.62
C LYS A 358 33.82 -3.90 -48.87
N ASN A 359 34.95 -4.17 -48.20
CA ASN A 359 35.61 -5.43 -47.76
C ASN A 359 36.89 -5.08 -46.94
N LYS A 360 37.64 -6.13 -46.56
CA LYS A 360 39.10 -6.19 -46.28
C LYS A 360 39.49 -5.74 -44.86
N ASN A 361 39.90 -6.70 -43.99
CA ASN A 361 41.21 -7.40 -43.92
C ASN A 361 42.18 -6.60 -43.01
N LYS A 362 43.16 -7.17 -42.29
CA LYS A 362 43.78 -8.52 -42.11
C LYS A 362 44.62 -8.38 -40.80
N LYS A 363 45.19 -9.38 -40.12
CA LYS A 363 45.86 -10.68 -40.42
C LYS A 363 46.02 -11.39 -39.05
N LYS A 364 45.86 -12.73 -38.93
CA LYS A 364 46.92 -13.79 -38.90
C LYS A 364 47.98 -13.63 -37.79
N ALA A 365 48.54 -14.69 -37.17
CA ALA A 365 48.66 -16.13 -37.53
C ALA A 365 48.79 -16.99 -36.23
N ALA A 366 49.00 -18.32 -36.17
CA ALA A 366 49.17 -19.43 -37.13
C ALA A 366 48.83 -20.78 -36.41
N ASN A 367 48.25 -21.82 -37.07
CA ASN A 367 48.88 -23.12 -37.48
C ASN A 367 49.32 -24.09 -36.33
N LEU A 368 49.25 -25.44 -36.44
CA LEU A 368 49.06 -26.35 -37.59
C LEU A 368 48.56 -27.78 -37.19
N GLN A 369 47.64 -28.38 -37.99
CA GLN A 369 47.43 -29.80 -38.45
C GLN A 369 47.77 -31.03 -37.53
N GLN A 370 47.10 -32.20 -37.63
CA GLN A 370 46.66 -33.03 -38.78
C GLN A 370 45.29 -33.75 -38.51
N ASN A 371 44.33 -33.81 -39.46
CA ASN A 371 44.09 -34.83 -40.53
C ASN A 371 43.37 -36.11 -39.98
N THR A 372 42.30 -36.72 -40.54
CA THR A 372 41.78 -36.87 -41.92
C THR A 372 40.24 -37.09 -42.03
N ARG A 373 39.59 -36.59 -43.12
CA ARG A 373 38.41 -37.14 -43.87
C ARG A 373 37.05 -37.35 -43.13
N THR A 374 35.85 -37.19 -43.71
CA THR A 374 35.28 -36.55 -44.94
C THR A 374 33.76 -36.41 -44.73
N ASP A 375 33.14 -35.37 -45.32
CA ASP A 375 31.75 -35.21 -45.85
C ASP A 375 30.62 -36.18 -45.40
N GLU A 376 29.37 -35.78 -45.11
CA GLU A 376 28.52 -34.77 -45.78
C GLU A 376 27.34 -34.27 -44.87
N ASP A 377 26.50 -33.35 -45.35
CA ASP A 377 25.45 -32.62 -44.60
C ASP A 377 24.31 -33.43 -43.95
N THR A 378 23.80 -33.01 -42.77
CA THR A 378 22.45 -32.38 -42.61
C THR A 378 22.08 -31.99 -41.15
N HIS A 379 21.12 -31.06 -41.03
CA HIS A 379 20.54 -30.39 -39.83
C HIS A 379 20.50 -31.19 -38.50
N LYS A 380 20.95 -30.68 -37.34
CA LYS A 380 20.40 -29.56 -36.53
C LYS A 380 18.86 -29.55 -36.34
N ILE A 381 18.39 -30.08 -35.20
CA ILE A 381 17.59 -29.37 -34.17
C ILE A 381 17.67 -30.21 -32.87
N GLY A 382 18.63 -29.86 -32.02
CA GLY A 382 18.35 -29.57 -30.61
C GLY A 382 18.25 -28.05 -30.48
N ASP A 383 18.15 -27.43 -29.32
CA ASP A 383 18.39 -27.91 -27.96
C ASP A 383 17.86 -26.80 -27.01
N GLU A 384 17.22 -27.17 -25.90
CA GLU A 384 16.86 -26.25 -24.79
C GLU A 384 16.16 -27.01 -23.65
N SER A 385 15.39 -28.06 -23.98
CA SER A 385 14.84 -29.00 -22.97
C SER A 385 15.80 -30.14 -22.62
N VAL A 386 16.89 -30.33 -23.38
CA VAL A 386 17.92 -31.36 -23.11
C VAL A 386 19.10 -30.75 -22.35
N GLU A 387 19.49 -29.49 -22.61
CA GLU A 387 20.49 -28.79 -21.78
C GLU A 387 20.23 -28.84 -20.27
N TRP A 388 18.99 -28.63 -19.80
CA TRP A 388 18.71 -28.64 -18.36
C TRP A 388 18.76 -30.03 -17.73
N LYS A 389 18.38 -31.06 -18.50
CA LYS A 389 18.50 -32.45 -18.06
C LYS A 389 19.95 -32.93 -18.13
N GLY A 390 20.69 -32.56 -19.18
CA GLY A 390 22.13 -32.80 -19.29
C GLY A 390 22.93 -32.06 -18.22
N LYS A 391 22.56 -30.83 -17.84
CA LYS A 391 23.16 -30.11 -16.70
C LYS A 391 22.77 -30.72 -15.35
N TYR A 392 21.56 -31.25 -15.19
CA TYR A 392 21.16 -32.01 -14.00
C TYR A 392 21.90 -33.35 -13.90
N ASP A 393 22.02 -34.09 -15.01
CA ASP A 393 22.72 -35.37 -15.09
C ASP A 393 24.24 -35.17 -14.96
N GLU A 394 24.82 -34.08 -15.48
CA GLU A 394 26.20 -33.67 -15.18
C GLU A 394 26.39 -33.22 -13.73
N LEU A 395 25.43 -32.51 -13.13
CA LEU A 395 25.50 -32.11 -11.72
C LEU A 395 25.32 -33.32 -10.79
N SER A 396 24.48 -34.29 -11.15
CA SER A 396 24.40 -35.58 -10.47
C SER A 396 25.69 -36.36 -10.64
N GLN A 397 26.21 -36.52 -11.87
CA GLN A 397 27.49 -37.19 -12.09
C GLN A 397 28.67 -36.48 -11.40
N LYS A 398 28.66 -35.15 -11.28
CA LYS A 398 29.65 -34.39 -10.49
C LYS A 398 29.43 -34.53 -8.99
N HIS A 399 28.19 -34.59 -8.52
CA HIS A 399 27.86 -34.85 -7.12
C HIS A 399 28.23 -36.28 -6.72
N ASP A 400 27.97 -37.26 -7.59
CA ASP A 400 28.28 -38.68 -7.41
C ASP A 400 29.80 -38.92 -7.58
N ALA A 401 30.47 -38.21 -8.50
CA ALA A 401 31.93 -38.20 -8.58
C ALA A 401 32.58 -37.55 -7.34
N LEU A 402 32.04 -36.44 -6.82
CA LEU A 402 32.49 -35.84 -5.57
C LEU A 402 32.14 -36.68 -4.34
N ALA A 403 31.03 -37.43 -4.36
CA ALA A 403 30.68 -38.40 -3.33
C ALA A 403 31.64 -39.59 -3.37
N ASN A 404 31.98 -40.09 -4.56
CA ASN A 404 32.97 -41.15 -4.76
C ASN A 404 34.38 -40.68 -4.41
N GLU A 405 34.80 -39.46 -4.77
CA GLU A 405 36.06 -38.87 -4.31
C GLU A 405 36.05 -38.66 -2.80
N LYS A 406 34.93 -38.23 -2.20
CA LYS A 406 34.80 -38.13 -0.74
C LYS A 406 34.84 -39.50 -0.06
N GLU A 407 34.28 -40.54 -0.68
CA GLU A 407 34.34 -41.91 -0.17
C GLU A 407 35.73 -42.53 -0.36
N GLU A 408 36.41 -42.25 -1.48
CA GLU A 408 37.81 -42.62 -1.70
C GLU A 408 38.78 -41.87 -0.79
N LEU A 409 38.56 -40.58 -0.56
CA LEU A 409 39.31 -39.79 0.41
C LEU A 409 38.98 -40.24 1.83
N SER A 410 37.74 -40.62 2.14
CA SER A 410 37.38 -41.24 3.41
C SER A 410 38.04 -42.61 3.58
N LYS A 411 38.18 -43.40 2.51
CA LYS A 411 38.90 -44.70 2.51
C LYS A 411 40.40 -44.50 2.59
N LYS A 412 40.97 -43.47 1.97
CA LYS A 412 42.38 -43.08 2.11
C LYS A 412 42.64 -42.53 3.51
N ILE A 413 41.73 -41.74 4.10
CA ILE A 413 41.81 -41.27 5.49
C ILE A 413 41.64 -42.43 6.47
N SER A 414 40.75 -43.39 6.23
CA SER A 414 40.63 -44.58 7.08
C SER A 414 41.85 -45.49 6.94
N GLN A 415 42.39 -45.68 5.73
CA GLN A 415 43.66 -46.38 5.51
C GLN A 415 44.84 -45.64 6.14
N TYR A 416 44.89 -44.30 6.11
CA TYR A 416 45.90 -43.55 6.82
C TYR A 416 45.73 -43.66 8.33
N LEU A 417 44.52 -43.60 8.87
CA LEU A 417 44.23 -43.86 10.28
C LEU A 417 44.55 -45.31 10.69
N GLU A 418 44.39 -46.28 9.79
CA GLU A 418 44.71 -47.69 10.02
C GLU A 418 46.24 -47.93 9.91
N THR A 419 46.95 -47.26 9.00
CA THR A 419 48.43 -47.28 9.00
C THR A 419 49.05 -46.45 10.11
N ILE A 420 48.37 -45.41 10.61
CA ILE A 420 48.77 -44.66 11.80
C ILE A 420 48.50 -45.51 13.04
N LYS A 421 47.34 -46.17 13.14
CA LYS A 421 47.09 -47.16 14.20
C LYS A 421 48.07 -48.32 14.17
N ASN A 422 48.31 -48.95 13.03
CA ASN A 422 49.30 -50.01 12.93
C ASN A 422 50.72 -49.50 13.26
N LYS A 423 51.02 -48.22 13.03
CA LYS A 423 52.28 -47.59 13.46
C LYS A 423 52.30 -47.16 14.91
N ASP A 424 51.16 -46.81 15.50
CA ASP A 424 51.01 -46.53 16.93
C ASP A 424 51.03 -47.85 17.71
N GLU A 425 50.48 -48.93 17.15
CA GLU A 425 50.58 -50.32 17.61
C GLU A 425 52.00 -50.87 17.39
N GLU A 426 52.68 -50.62 16.26
CA GLU A 426 54.12 -50.91 16.12
C GLU A 426 54.97 -50.03 17.06
N ILE A 427 54.57 -48.80 17.36
CA ILE A 427 55.26 -47.93 18.32
C ILE A 427 54.99 -48.37 19.76
N ASP A 428 53.80 -48.88 20.06
CA ASP A 428 53.44 -49.43 21.37
C ASP A 428 54.03 -50.83 21.57
N ASP A 429 54.12 -51.66 20.52
CA ASP A 429 54.91 -52.90 20.49
C ASP A 429 56.41 -52.60 20.61
N LEU A 430 56.93 -51.57 19.94
CA LEU A 430 58.32 -51.12 20.10
C LEU A 430 58.55 -50.45 21.45
N ARG A 431 57.55 -49.80 22.06
CA ARG A 431 57.61 -49.27 23.44
C ARG A 431 57.50 -50.36 24.46
N ASP A 432 56.75 -51.42 24.21
CA ASP A 432 56.71 -52.61 25.05
C ASP A 432 57.99 -53.42 24.87
N LEU A 433 58.56 -53.50 23.67
CA LEU A 433 59.92 -54.03 23.45
C LEU A 433 60.99 -53.13 24.07
N LEU A 434 60.85 -51.79 24.08
CA LEU A 434 61.73 -50.85 24.79
C LEU A 434 61.48 -50.80 26.30
N ARG A 435 60.29 -51.20 26.76
CA ARG A 435 59.95 -51.38 28.18
C ARG A 435 60.42 -52.74 28.66
N ASP A 436 60.46 -53.76 27.82
CA ASP A 436 60.97 -55.08 28.13
C ASP A 436 62.50 -55.11 27.98
N ILE A 437 63.09 -54.51 26.94
CA ILE A 437 64.54 -54.20 26.90
C ILE A 437 64.89 -53.22 28.02
N GLY A 438 63.99 -52.30 28.39
CA GLY A 438 64.18 -51.37 29.51
C GLY A 438 64.11 -52.05 30.87
N ASN A 439 63.18 -52.99 31.06
CA ASN A 439 63.01 -53.81 32.24
C ASN A 439 64.13 -54.85 32.33
N ASP A 440 64.62 -55.39 31.21
CA ASP A 440 65.79 -56.26 31.14
C ASP A 440 67.08 -55.47 31.39
N LEU A 441 67.16 -54.21 30.96
CA LEU A 441 68.30 -53.33 31.24
C LEU A 441 68.26 -52.74 32.66
N VAL A 442 67.08 -52.63 33.28
CA VAL A 442 66.88 -52.30 34.70
C VAL A 442 67.07 -53.54 35.58
N ALA A 443 66.60 -54.72 35.18
CA ALA A 443 66.85 -55.99 35.85
C ALA A 443 68.34 -56.33 35.76
N ALA A 444 68.97 -56.22 34.59
CA ALA A 444 70.42 -56.34 34.47
C ALA A 444 71.15 -55.25 35.26
N LYS A 445 70.60 -54.04 35.41
CA LYS A 445 71.18 -53.00 36.30
C LYS A 445 71.03 -53.32 37.79
N ASP A 446 69.91 -53.87 38.22
CA ASP A 446 69.62 -54.18 39.62
C ASP A 446 70.18 -55.54 40.04
N GLU A 447 70.45 -56.43 39.09
CA GLU A 447 71.34 -57.59 39.24
C GLU A 447 72.81 -57.15 39.27
N LEU A 448 73.25 -56.23 38.40
CA LEU A 448 74.58 -55.59 38.48
C LEU A 448 74.79 -54.89 39.84
N LYS A 449 73.80 -54.12 40.33
CA LYS A 449 73.87 -53.42 41.62
C LYS A 449 73.86 -54.35 42.84
N LYS A 450 73.43 -55.60 42.68
CA LYS A 450 73.53 -56.65 43.72
C LYS A 450 74.82 -57.48 43.61
N LEU A 451 75.64 -57.23 42.58
CA LEU A 451 76.95 -57.85 42.36
C LEU A 451 78.14 -56.86 42.44
N GLU A 452 77.90 -55.60 42.84
CA GLU A 452 78.97 -54.63 43.18
C GLU A 452 79.62 -54.87 44.56
N LEU A 453 79.92 -56.15 44.84
CA LEU A 453 80.91 -56.61 45.82
C LEU A 453 81.77 -57.68 45.13
N ASN A 454 82.79 -57.21 44.39
CA ASN A 454 83.89 -57.95 43.72
C ASN A 454 83.70 -59.47 43.47
N PRO A 455 83.78 -59.96 42.20
CA PRO A 455 84.99 -59.73 41.41
C PRO A 455 84.81 -59.75 39.87
N GLU A 456 84.71 -58.58 39.20
CA GLU A 456 84.82 -58.51 37.72
C GLU A 456 85.81 -57.45 37.17
N THR A 457 86.76 -57.02 38.01
CA THR A 457 88.05 -56.51 37.53
C THR A 457 88.89 -57.60 36.82
N GLU A 458 88.43 -58.86 36.79
CA GLU A 458 89.15 -60.01 36.24
C GLU A 458 88.72 -60.45 34.82
N ILE A 459 87.73 -59.79 34.19
CA ILE A 459 87.28 -60.10 32.82
C ILE A 459 87.68 -59.01 31.82
N LYS A 460 87.76 -57.74 32.24
CA LYS A 460 88.38 -56.68 31.41
C LYS A 460 89.91 -56.76 31.38
N LEU A 461 90.51 -57.44 32.36
CA LEU A 461 91.93 -57.82 32.34
C LEU A 461 92.23 -58.98 31.37
N LYS A 462 91.22 -59.78 30.97
CA LYS A 462 91.40 -60.87 29.99
C LYS A 462 91.29 -60.40 28.53
N LYS A 463 90.44 -59.41 28.20
CA LYS A 463 90.34 -58.89 26.81
C LYS A 463 91.41 -57.87 26.40
N LEU A 464 92.14 -57.28 27.34
CA LEU A 464 93.43 -56.64 27.04
C LEU A 464 94.55 -57.69 26.93
N ALA A 465 94.56 -58.69 27.81
CA ALA A 465 95.52 -59.80 27.73
C ALA A 465 95.36 -60.68 26.47
N ASP A 466 94.20 -60.74 25.82
CA ASP A 466 94.01 -61.51 24.58
C ASP A 466 94.50 -60.76 23.32
N LEU A 467 94.54 -59.42 23.33
CA LEU A 467 95.24 -58.63 22.29
C LEU A 467 96.74 -58.56 22.57
N GLU A 468 97.15 -58.52 23.84
CA GLU A 468 98.54 -58.62 24.24
C GLU A 468 99.11 -60.02 23.97
N LYS A 469 98.33 -61.10 24.15
CA LYS A 469 98.67 -62.45 23.69
C LYS A 469 98.78 -62.56 22.18
N LEU A 470 97.95 -61.88 21.39
CA LEU A 470 98.10 -61.91 19.92
C LEU A 470 99.35 -61.13 19.45
N ALA A 471 99.78 -60.12 20.21
CA ALA A 471 101.08 -59.48 20.04
C ALA A 471 102.24 -60.34 20.56
N GLN A 472 102.05 -61.08 21.66
CA GLN A 472 103.04 -61.95 22.29
C GLN A 472 103.24 -63.27 21.51
N ASP A 473 102.20 -63.86 20.92
CA ASP A 473 102.27 -64.99 19.98
C ASP A 473 103.00 -64.59 18.69
N ARG A 474 102.76 -63.37 18.17
CA ARG A 474 103.56 -62.83 17.05
C ARG A 474 105.00 -62.53 17.46
N LYS A 475 105.24 -62.12 18.72
CA LYS A 475 106.58 -61.92 19.26
C LYS A 475 107.30 -63.24 19.52
N GLU A 476 106.62 -64.28 19.97
CA GLU A 476 107.16 -65.64 20.12
C GLU A 476 107.37 -66.35 18.78
N GLN A 477 106.57 -66.06 17.74
CA GLN A 477 106.87 -66.48 16.38
C GLN A 477 108.11 -65.73 15.82
N LEU A 478 108.24 -64.43 16.11
CA LEU A 478 109.43 -63.66 15.75
C LEU A 478 110.67 -64.11 16.53
N ASP A 479 110.51 -64.46 17.80
CA ASP A 479 111.60 -64.87 18.69
C ASP A 479 111.98 -66.34 18.45
N LYS A 480 111.07 -67.25 18.06
CA LYS A 480 111.43 -68.59 17.53
C LYS A 480 112.20 -68.51 16.21
N ILE A 481 111.83 -67.62 15.30
CA ILE A 481 112.61 -67.37 14.07
C ILE A 481 113.99 -66.78 14.41
N LYS A 482 114.09 -65.94 15.44
CA LYS A 482 115.39 -65.48 15.94
C LYS A 482 116.18 -66.60 16.61
N GLU A 483 115.54 -67.49 17.38
CA GLU A 483 116.17 -68.59 18.11
C GLU A 483 116.72 -69.64 17.14
N GLU A 484 115.97 -69.98 16.09
CA GLU A 484 116.45 -70.78 14.95
C GLU A 484 117.62 -70.08 14.21
N SER A 485 117.59 -68.76 14.06
CA SER A 485 118.69 -67.99 13.46
C SER A 485 119.92 -67.86 14.37
N SER A 486 119.73 -67.79 15.69
CA SER A 486 120.82 -67.70 16.67
C SER A 486 121.46 -69.05 16.91
N GLU A 487 120.69 -70.14 16.90
CA GLU A 487 121.25 -71.49 16.87
C GLU A 487 122.09 -71.75 15.62
N GLN A 488 121.70 -71.20 14.46
CA GLN A 488 122.53 -71.25 13.24
C GLN A 488 123.80 -70.38 13.37
N LEU A 489 123.70 -69.19 13.96
CA LEU A 489 124.86 -68.31 14.23
C LEU A 489 125.80 -68.85 15.32
N GLU A 490 125.29 -69.60 16.31
CA GLU A 490 126.09 -70.21 17.36
C GLU A 490 126.78 -71.49 16.89
N LYS A 491 126.10 -72.31 16.06
CA LYS A 491 126.74 -73.41 15.32
C LYS A 491 127.86 -72.88 14.40
N LEU A 492 127.66 -71.75 13.71
CA LEU A 492 128.69 -71.07 12.92
C LEU A 492 129.82 -70.43 13.76
N ARG A 493 129.54 -69.92 14.97
CA ARG A 493 130.59 -69.42 15.89
C ARG A 493 131.49 -70.55 16.40
N ILE A 494 130.90 -71.68 16.78
CA ILE A 494 131.63 -72.87 17.25
C ILE A 494 132.54 -73.45 16.14
N GLU A 495 132.22 -73.21 14.87
CA GLU A 495 133.03 -73.60 13.70
C GLU A 495 134.10 -72.56 13.33
N ILE A 496 133.87 -71.27 13.62
CA ILE A 496 134.86 -70.18 13.45
C ILE A 496 135.94 -70.19 14.55
N ASP A 497 135.58 -70.46 15.81
CA ASP A 497 136.55 -70.53 16.91
C ASP A 497 137.40 -71.80 16.87
N LYS A 498 136.92 -72.88 16.23
CA LYS A 498 137.72 -74.09 15.93
C LYS A 498 138.76 -73.90 14.82
N THR A 499 138.68 -72.83 14.03
CA THR A 499 139.48 -72.66 12.80
C THR A 499 140.49 -71.50 12.85
N LYS A 500 140.64 -70.79 13.98
CA LYS A 500 141.53 -69.61 14.10
C LYS A 500 142.59 -69.59 15.21
N ALA A 501 142.70 -70.62 16.05
CA ALA A 501 143.74 -70.70 17.09
C ALA A 501 144.67 -71.94 16.99
N SER A 502 144.50 -72.77 15.96
CA SER A 502 145.32 -73.96 15.68
C SER A 502 146.53 -73.65 14.77
N SER A 503 147.03 -72.41 14.75
CA SER A 503 148.25 -72.05 14.03
C SER A 503 149.11 -71.02 14.77
N THR A 504 150.42 -71.27 14.78
CA THR A 504 151.50 -70.35 15.18
C THR A 504 151.73 -70.09 16.68
N LYS A 505 151.88 -71.18 17.46
CA LYS A 505 152.70 -71.14 18.69
C LYS A 505 153.52 -72.42 18.92
N GLU A 506 154.28 -72.85 17.91
CA GLU A 506 155.23 -73.97 18.07
C GLU A 506 156.40 -73.88 17.06
N LEU A 507 157.32 -72.94 17.32
CA LEU A 507 158.73 -73.07 16.91
C LEU A 507 159.63 -72.27 17.86
N GLU A 508 159.54 -72.68 19.12
CA GLU A 508 160.69 -73.11 19.91
C GLU A 508 162.03 -72.37 19.73
N LYS A 509 162.27 -71.43 20.65
CA LYS A 509 163.24 -71.62 21.74
C LYS A 509 164.41 -72.59 21.45
N HIS A 510 165.35 -72.21 20.58
CA HIS A 510 166.65 -72.88 20.50
C HIS A 510 167.84 -71.91 20.40
N LYS A 511 168.08 -71.16 21.49
CA LYS A 511 169.42 -70.78 21.98
C LYS A 511 169.36 -70.17 23.38
N GLN A 512 169.15 -71.05 24.35
CA GLN A 512 169.63 -70.83 25.71
C GLN A 512 171.12 -71.22 25.77
N GLU A 513 171.85 -70.67 26.75
CA GLU A 513 173.22 -71.02 27.15
C GLU A 513 174.40 -70.72 26.18
N SER A 514 175.13 -69.66 26.50
CA SER A 514 176.53 -69.84 26.91
C SER A 514 176.87 -68.80 27.99
N LEU A 515 177.53 -69.26 29.06
CA LEU A 515 177.59 -68.56 30.35
C LEU A 515 179.01 -68.05 30.65
N GLU A 516 179.12 -66.75 30.92
CA GLU A 516 180.05 -66.11 31.90
C GLU A 516 181.59 -66.17 31.80
N LYS A 517 182.20 -65.08 32.34
CA LYS A 517 183.57 -64.92 32.91
C LYS A 517 184.74 -64.70 31.91
N HIS A 518 185.73 -63.81 32.15
CA HIS A 518 185.98 -62.90 33.30
C HIS A 518 186.94 -61.71 32.97
N LYS A 519 186.77 -60.59 33.70
CA LYS A 519 187.75 -59.62 34.26
C LYS A 519 189.07 -59.24 33.53
N LYS A 520 189.20 -57.92 33.25
CA LYS A 520 190.36 -56.99 33.43
C LYS A 520 191.83 -57.40 33.07
N VAL A 521 192.42 -56.58 32.17
CA VAL A 521 193.73 -55.87 32.27
C VAL A 521 195.03 -56.61 31.82
N THR A 522 195.92 -55.84 31.15
CA THR A 522 197.39 -56.03 30.89
C THR A 522 197.90 -57.25 30.11
N GLU A 523 199.01 -57.21 29.37
CA GLU A 523 199.76 -56.15 28.62
C GLU A 523 200.90 -56.84 27.82
N GLU A 524 201.80 -56.04 27.23
CA GLU A 524 203.14 -56.41 26.71
C GLU A 524 203.26 -57.17 25.37
N SER A 525 204.30 -56.92 24.55
CA SER A 525 205.14 -55.71 24.40
C SER A 525 205.94 -55.75 23.07
N GLU A 526 206.23 -54.56 22.55
CA GLU A 526 207.55 -54.19 21.99
C GLU A 526 208.28 -55.14 21.01
N LYS A 527 207.99 -54.99 19.71
CA LYS A 527 209.04 -54.87 18.67
C LYS A 527 208.61 -54.07 17.43
N LEU A 528 208.12 -52.88 17.74
CA LEU A 528 208.53 -51.61 17.16
C LEU A 528 208.99 -51.54 15.66
N VAL A 529 208.03 -51.11 14.85
CA VAL A 529 207.97 -49.69 14.38
C VAL A 529 208.91 -49.24 13.24
N ARG A 530 210.01 -49.92 12.90
CA ARG A 530 210.91 -49.40 11.85
C ARG A 530 210.26 -49.27 10.46
N THR A 531 209.31 -50.14 10.12
CA THR A 531 208.55 -50.08 8.84
C THR A 531 207.36 -49.11 8.84
N VAL A 532 206.97 -48.57 10.00
CA VAL A 532 205.74 -47.79 10.19
C VAL A 532 205.92 -46.31 9.82
N LYS A 533 207.17 -45.85 9.57
CA LYS A 533 207.47 -44.42 9.38
C LYS A 533 207.16 -43.90 7.97
N ASP A 534 207.57 -44.60 6.91
CA ASP A 534 207.50 -44.06 5.54
C ASP A 534 206.08 -44.04 4.96
N LEU A 535 205.27 -45.07 5.26
CA LEU A 535 203.87 -45.17 4.82
C LEU A 535 202.93 -44.11 5.44
N ARG A 536 203.37 -43.38 6.48
CA ARG A 536 202.56 -42.32 7.12
C ARG A 536 202.49 -41.03 6.30
N SER A 537 203.45 -40.79 5.41
CA SER A 537 203.52 -39.54 4.62
C SER A 537 202.43 -39.48 3.54
N GLN A 538 202.34 -40.48 2.67
CA GLN A 538 201.35 -40.58 1.59
C GLN A 538 199.89 -40.66 2.09
N LEU A 539 199.70 -41.14 3.33
CA LEU A 539 198.40 -41.20 4.00
C LEU A 539 197.92 -39.82 4.50
N SER A 540 198.77 -38.79 4.47
CA SER A 540 198.44 -37.42 4.90
C SER A 540 197.76 -36.59 3.79
N GLU A 541 198.27 -36.61 2.57
CA GLU A 541 197.75 -35.77 1.48
C GLU A 541 196.41 -36.28 0.94
N THR A 542 196.26 -37.60 0.83
CA THR A 542 195.01 -38.26 0.41
C THR A 542 193.83 -37.98 1.37
N LYS A 543 194.11 -37.80 2.67
CA LYS A 543 193.08 -37.38 3.64
C LYS A 543 192.57 -35.97 3.41
N LYS A 544 193.45 -35.03 3.04
CA LYS A 544 193.06 -33.61 2.92
C LYS A 544 192.05 -33.37 1.79
N GLN A 545 192.24 -34.02 0.64
CA GLN A 545 191.30 -33.93 -0.49
C GLN A 545 189.94 -34.60 -0.18
N LEU A 546 189.94 -35.67 0.62
CA LEU A 546 188.72 -36.31 1.13
C LEU A 546 187.94 -35.38 2.07
N GLU A 547 188.64 -34.61 2.92
CA GLU A 547 188.03 -33.61 3.83
C GLU A 547 187.44 -32.40 3.11
N GLU A 548 187.97 -31.99 1.97
CA GLU A 548 187.42 -30.89 1.17
C GLU A 548 186.16 -31.34 0.42
N SER A 549 186.19 -32.50 -0.25
CA SER A 549 185.02 -33.04 -0.98
C SER A 549 183.85 -33.41 -0.05
N THR A 550 184.13 -33.89 1.17
CA THR A 550 183.06 -34.20 2.14
C THR A 550 182.35 -32.96 2.69
N LYS A 551 183.04 -31.81 2.81
CA LYS A 551 182.42 -30.53 3.19
C LYS A 551 181.48 -30.00 2.11
N GLU A 552 181.86 -30.12 0.83
CA GLU A 552 181.00 -29.69 -0.28
C GLU A 552 179.73 -30.54 -0.39
N ILE A 553 179.84 -31.86 -0.19
CA ILE A 553 178.68 -32.77 -0.09
C ILE A 553 177.77 -32.40 1.09
N GLN A 554 178.33 -32.08 2.27
CA GLN A 554 177.54 -31.63 3.42
C GLN A 554 176.80 -30.31 3.16
N ASN A 555 177.43 -29.36 2.48
CA ASN A 555 176.80 -28.09 2.13
C ASN A 555 175.60 -28.32 1.19
N LEU A 556 175.78 -29.10 0.12
CA LEU A 556 174.71 -29.44 -0.83
C LEU A 556 173.58 -30.27 -0.20
N GLN A 557 173.89 -31.15 0.76
CA GLN A 557 172.87 -31.81 1.58
C GLN A 557 172.06 -30.78 2.38
N SER A 558 172.73 -29.84 3.07
CA SER A 558 172.04 -28.80 3.86
C SER A 558 171.16 -27.87 3.03
N GLU A 559 171.52 -27.59 1.76
CA GLU A 559 170.69 -26.79 0.85
C GLU A 559 169.50 -27.60 0.32
N LYS A 560 169.70 -28.88 0.00
CA LYS A 560 168.62 -29.79 -0.40
C LYS A 560 167.58 -29.96 0.70
N ASP A 561 168.01 -30.07 1.95
CA ASP A 561 167.10 -30.21 3.09
C ASP A 561 166.29 -28.91 3.32
N LYS A 562 166.91 -27.74 3.24
CA LYS A 562 166.20 -26.43 3.27
C LYS A 562 165.21 -26.26 2.11
N LEU A 563 165.54 -26.75 0.91
CA LEU A 563 164.61 -26.72 -0.23
C LEU A 563 163.44 -27.68 -0.01
N ASN A 564 163.67 -28.87 0.56
CA ASN A 564 162.60 -29.80 0.92
C ASN A 564 161.69 -29.23 2.02
N GLU A 565 162.24 -28.55 3.04
CA GLU A 565 161.46 -27.82 4.04
C GLU A 565 160.56 -26.76 3.36
N ARG A 566 161.13 -25.94 2.46
CA ARG A 566 160.37 -24.90 1.75
C ARG A 566 159.27 -25.46 0.82
N ILE A 567 159.51 -26.61 0.19
CA ILE A 567 158.49 -27.33 -0.60
C ILE A 567 157.38 -27.85 0.31
N ASN A 568 157.73 -28.41 1.48
CA ASN A 568 156.75 -28.86 2.46
C ASN A 568 155.92 -27.69 3.03
N GLU A 569 156.53 -26.54 3.31
CA GLU A 569 155.84 -25.31 3.71
C GLU A 569 154.86 -24.82 2.62
N LEU A 570 155.29 -24.76 1.36
CA LEU A 570 154.41 -24.40 0.24
C LEU A 570 153.25 -25.39 0.07
N SER A 571 153.48 -26.69 0.26
CA SER A 571 152.41 -27.70 0.21
C SER A 571 151.37 -27.50 1.32
N LYS A 572 151.82 -27.17 2.53
CA LYS A 572 150.95 -26.84 3.67
C LYS A 572 150.18 -25.54 3.41
N SER A 573 150.85 -24.49 2.94
CA SER A 573 150.21 -23.22 2.57
C SER A 573 149.11 -23.42 1.52
N ASN A 574 149.38 -24.21 0.48
CA ASN A 574 148.39 -24.53 -0.55
C ASN A 574 147.18 -25.30 0.01
N SER A 575 147.38 -26.19 1.00
CA SER A 575 146.26 -26.89 1.66
C SER A 575 145.41 -25.95 2.53
N VAL A 576 146.04 -24.95 3.19
CA VAL A 576 145.34 -23.92 3.96
C VAL A 576 144.58 -22.97 3.03
N ASP A 577 145.18 -22.54 1.93
CA ASP A 577 144.50 -21.71 0.91
C ASP A 577 143.29 -22.44 0.30
N ALA A 578 143.38 -23.76 0.11
CA ALA A 578 142.26 -24.57 -0.36
C ALA A 578 141.12 -24.63 0.68
N SER A 579 141.44 -24.81 1.98
CA SER A 579 140.43 -24.79 3.04
C SER A 579 139.78 -23.41 3.20
N LEU A 580 140.58 -22.33 3.18
CA LEU A 580 140.07 -20.95 3.29
C LEU A 580 139.17 -20.58 2.10
N LYS A 581 139.47 -21.05 0.89
CA LYS A 581 138.58 -20.84 -0.28
C LYS A 581 137.25 -21.58 -0.15
N LEU A 582 137.25 -22.79 0.42
CA LEU A 582 136.01 -23.52 0.70
C LEU A 582 135.21 -22.85 1.83
N GLU A 583 135.87 -22.33 2.87
CA GLU A 583 135.24 -21.58 3.94
C GLU A 583 134.63 -20.27 3.41
N ILE A 584 135.36 -19.49 2.62
CA ILE A 584 134.86 -18.29 1.93
C ILE A 584 133.65 -18.61 1.07
N ALA A 585 133.71 -19.64 0.21
CA ALA A 585 132.56 -20.04 -0.62
C ALA A 585 131.34 -20.47 0.23
N SER A 586 131.57 -21.14 1.37
CA SER A 586 130.49 -21.49 2.29
C SER A 586 129.88 -20.26 2.97
N LEU A 587 130.70 -19.28 3.37
CA LEU A 587 130.26 -18.02 3.96
C LEU A 587 129.54 -17.14 2.93
N GLU A 588 130.01 -17.07 1.69
CA GLU A 588 129.33 -16.40 0.57
C GLU A 588 127.94 -17.01 0.33
N SER A 589 127.83 -18.35 0.32
CA SER A 589 126.53 -19.02 0.21
C SER A 589 125.60 -18.75 1.40
N SER A 590 126.16 -18.67 2.63
CA SER A 590 125.42 -18.34 3.85
C SER A 590 124.95 -16.89 3.88
N VAL A 591 125.77 -15.95 3.39
CA VAL A 591 125.42 -14.53 3.24
C VAL A 591 124.36 -14.38 2.16
N SER A 592 124.51 -15.00 0.99
CA SER A 592 123.50 -15.00 -0.08
C SER A 592 122.15 -15.51 0.42
N HIS A 593 122.13 -16.62 1.17
CA HIS A 593 120.88 -17.15 1.73
C HIS A 593 120.27 -16.22 2.79
N LYS A 594 121.09 -15.57 3.62
CA LYS A 594 120.60 -14.54 4.57
C LYS A 594 120.07 -13.29 3.85
N ASP A 595 120.68 -12.86 2.75
CA ASP A 595 120.22 -11.74 1.96
C ASP A 595 118.90 -12.05 1.22
N GLU A 596 118.73 -13.29 0.74
CA GLU A 596 117.45 -13.79 0.22
C GLU A 596 116.37 -13.79 1.32
N LEU A 597 116.67 -14.30 2.50
CA LEU A 597 115.74 -14.35 3.63
C LEU A 597 115.40 -12.94 4.15
N ILE A 598 116.36 -12.02 4.16
CA ILE A 598 116.13 -10.58 4.45
C ILE A 598 115.24 -9.94 3.38
N LYS A 599 115.39 -10.32 2.11
CA LYS A 599 114.57 -9.82 1.01
C LYS A 599 113.13 -10.35 1.08
N GLU A 600 112.97 -11.62 1.45
CA GLU A 600 111.66 -12.26 1.69
C GLU A 600 110.95 -11.61 2.88
N LEU A 601 111.60 -11.50 4.05
CA LEU A 601 111.06 -10.82 5.23
C LEU A 601 110.74 -9.33 4.97
N LYS A 602 111.53 -8.62 4.16
CA LYS A 602 111.19 -7.26 3.71
C LYS A 602 109.96 -7.25 2.79
N GLY A 603 109.81 -8.27 1.94
CA GLY A 603 108.60 -8.48 1.14
C GLY A 603 107.36 -8.67 2.01
N GLU A 604 107.45 -9.55 3.01
CA GLU A 604 106.38 -9.78 3.99
C GLU A 604 106.04 -8.55 4.82
N ILE A 605 107.03 -7.77 5.26
CA ILE A 605 106.79 -6.50 5.96
C ILE A 605 106.01 -5.52 5.06
N VAL A 606 106.32 -5.48 3.76
CA VAL A 606 105.60 -4.62 2.79
C VAL A 606 104.19 -5.13 2.49
N THR A 607 103.95 -6.45 2.42
CA THR A 607 102.57 -6.98 2.27
C THR A 607 101.76 -6.76 3.55
N ARG A 608 102.33 -7.03 4.73
CA ARG A 608 101.70 -6.74 6.02
C ARG A 608 101.39 -5.26 6.23
N ALA A 609 102.26 -4.34 5.78
CA ALA A 609 101.98 -2.91 5.83
C ALA A 609 100.76 -2.54 4.96
N LYS A 610 100.67 -3.09 3.73
CA LYS A 610 99.51 -2.88 2.86
C LYS A 610 98.23 -3.46 3.45
N GLU A 611 98.26 -4.70 3.95
CA GLU A 611 97.15 -5.31 4.68
C GLU A 611 96.70 -4.43 5.87
N GLN A 612 97.65 -3.84 6.61
CA GLN A 612 97.34 -2.97 7.74
C GLN A 612 96.69 -1.64 7.29
N ASP A 613 97.09 -1.08 6.16
CA ASP A 613 96.50 0.15 5.61
C ASP A 613 95.13 -0.11 4.96
N ASP A 614 94.93 -1.24 4.29
CA ASP A 614 93.62 -1.70 3.80
C ASP A 614 92.65 -2.00 4.96
N LEU A 615 93.15 -2.59 6.06
CA LEU A 615 92.38 -2.78 7.29
C LEU A 615 92.03 -1.44 7.97
N LYS A 616 92.95 -0.46 8.02
CA LYS A 616 92.63 0.89 8.50
C LYS A 616 91.58 1.58 7.62
N ALA A 617 91.68 1.44 6.30
CA ALA A 617 90.73 2.02 5.35
C ALA A 617 89.33 1.40 5.50
N THR A 618 89.23 0.08 5.66
CA THR A 618 87.95 -0.61 5.90
C THR A 618 87.39 -0.31 7.29
N ILE A 619 88.21 -0.17 8.34
CA ILE A 619 87.78 0.30 9.66
C ILE A 619 87.21 1.72 9.57
N ALA A 620 87.90 2.66 8.92
CA ALA A 620 87.43 4.03 8.75
C ALA A 620 86.14 4.12 7.91
N GLN A 621 85.96 3.24 6.91
CA GLN A 621 84.70 3.09 6.20
C GLN A 621 83.59 2.56 7.11
N LEU A 622 83.86 1.53 7.91
CA LEU A 622 82.90 0.98 8.88
C LEU A 622 82.49 2.02 9.93
N GLU A 623 83.43 2.76 10.51
CA GLU A 623 83.16 3.87 11.44
C GLU A 623 82.25 4.94 10.81
N ASN A 624 82.52 5.34 9.57
CA ASN A 624 81.69 6.28 8.84
C ASN A 624 80.29 5.71 8.55
N THR A 625 80.17 4.45 8.12
CA THR A 625 78.84 3.82 7.95
C THR A 625 78.08 3.70 9.27
N ASN A 626 78.76 3.40 10.37
CA ASN A 626 78.15 3.30 11.70
C ASN A 626 77.69 4.67 12.20
N SER A 627 78.48 5.73 12.00
CA SER A 627 78.06 7.12 12.27
C SER A 627 76.84 7.52 11.44
N ASN A 628 76.81 7.21 10.14
CA ASN A 628 75.66 7.48 9.29
C ASN A 628 74.41 6.68 9.70
N LEU A 629 74.56 5.41 10.09
CA LEU A 629 73.46 4.59 10.63
C LEU A 629 72.97 5.13 11.98
N GLN A 630 73.87 5.60 12.85
CA GLN A 630 73.51 6.23 14.13
C GLN A 630 72.75 7.54 13.92
N ASN A 631 73.21 8.40 13.01
CA ASN A 631 72.50 9.63 12.61
C ASN A 631 71.13 9.32 11.99
N SER A 632 71.05 8.29 11.13
CA SER A 632 69.79 7.83 10.55
C SER A 632 68.83 7.29 11.61
N ASN A 633 69.31 6.51 12.58
CA ASN A 633 68.51 6.04 13.71
C ASN A 633 68.03 7.19 14.60
N GLN A 634 68.87 8.20 14.84
CA GLN A 634 68.50 9.38 15.61
C GLN A 634 67.41 10.21 14.90
N ASN A 635 67.52 10.38 13.58
CA ASN A 635 66.48 11.03 12.77
C ASN A 635 65.18 10.23 12.77
N LEU A 636 65.23 8.90 12.59
CA LEU A 636 64.05 8.01 12.68
C LEU A 636 63.41 8.03 14.08
N LEU A 637 64.21 8.18 15.14
CA LEU A 637 63.71 8.36 16.52
C LEU A 637 63.00 9.70 16.70
N GLN A 638 63.51 10.79 16.12
CA GLN A 638 62.87 12.11 16.14
C GLN A 638 61.59 12.15 15.28
N GLU A 639 61.59 11.48 14.13
CA GLU A 639 60.39 11.34 13.30
C GLU A 639 59.33 10.48 14.01
N LYS A 640 59.75 9.37 14.63
CA LYS A 640 58.87 8.52 15.43
C LYS A 640 58.27 9.27 16.62
N SER A 641 59.05 10.06 17.36
CA SER A 641 58.50 10.85 18.48
C SER A 641 57.53 11.92 18.00
N ARG A 642 57.83 12.60 16.89
CA ARG A 642 56.91 13.55 16.25
C ARG A 642 55.60 12.89 15.80
N LEU A 643 55.66 11.75 15.12
CA LEU A 643 54.49 10.98 14.71
C LEU A 643 53.67 10.47 15.89
N VAL A 644 54.31 10.14 17.02
CA VAL A 644 53.62 9.82 18.29
C VAL A 644 52.88 11.06 18.83
N THR A 645 53.52 12.23 18.88
CA THR A 645 52.84 13.46 19.32
C THR A 645 51.70 13.88 18.39
N ASP A 646 51.85 13.72 17.07
CA ASP A 646 50.77 14.00 16.11
C ASP A 646 49.61 12.99 16.25
N LYS A 647 49.91 11.73 16.59
CA LYS A 647 48.90 10.71 16.93
C LYS A 647 48.16 11.05 18.24
N GLU A 648 48.84 11.57 19.25
CA GLU A 648 48.21 12.03 20.50
C GLU A 648 47.33 13.26 20.25
N ASN A 649 47.84 14.27 19.55
CA ASN A 649 47.07 15.46 19.15
C ASN A 649 45.81 15.11 18.34
N THR A 650 45.91 14.16 17.41
CA THR A 650 44.73 13.70 16.64
C THR A 650 43.78 12.87 17.48
N ALA A 651 44.25 12.06 18.42
CA ALA A 651 43.41 11.35 19.38
C ALA A 651 42.66 12.31 20.32
N GLU A 652 43.32 13.37 20.81
CA GLU A 652 42.68 14.45 21.57
C GLU A 652 41.63 15.18 20.73
N ARG A 653 41.93 15.49 19.46
CA ARG A 653 40.95 16.11 18.56
C ARG A 653 39.74 15.21 18.34
N ILE A 654 39.94 13.92 18.10
CA ILE A 654 38.85 12.91 18.00
C ILE A 654 38.02 12.90 19.30
N ASN A 655 38.66 12.91 20.46
CA ASN A 655 37.97 12.95 21.76
C ASN A 655 37.17 14.25 21.96
N SER A 656 37.69 15.40 21.49
CA SER A 656 36.95 16.67 21.52
C SER A 656 35.71 16.65 20.61
N LEU A 657 35.86 16.15 19.38
CA LEU A 657 34.78 16.01 18.41
C LEU A 657 33.74 14.99 18.87
N ASN A 658 34.13 13.89 19.53
CA ASN A 658 33.19 12.94 20.12
C ASN A 658 32.39 13.56 21.27
N LYS A 659 32.98 14.45 22.08
CA LYS A 659 32.26 15.21 23.12
C LYS A 659 31.27 16.20 22.49
N GLU A 660 31.64 16.87 21.40
CA GLU A 660 30.75 17.76 20.64
C GLU A 660 29.61 16.98 19.98
N LEU A 661 29.90 15.85 19.35
CA LEU A 661 28.92 14.95 18.74
C LEU A 661 27.93 14.39 19.78
N SER A 662 28.41 14.01 20.96
CA SER A 662 27.57 13.58 22.07
C SER A 662 26.60 14.68 22.54
N LYS A 663 27.08 15.92 22.69
CA LYS A 663 26.22 17.09 23.00
C LYS A 663 25.21 17.38 21.88
N LEU A 664 25.62 17.28 20.61
CA LEU A 664 24.71 17.42 19.48
C LEU A 664 23.65 16.30 19.45
N GLN A 665 24.00 15.08 19.87
CA GLN A 665 23.07 13.97 20.00
C GLN A 665 22.07 14.17 21.15
N THR A 666 22.48 14.68 22.31
CA THR A 666 21.57 15.01 23.42
C THR A 666 20.63 16.14 23.02
N ASN A 667 21.15 17.24 22.48
CA ASN A 667 20.33 18.38 22.05
C ASN A 667 19.34 17.96 20.94
N ARG A 668 19.74 17.09 20.01
CA ARG A 668 18.84 16.51 19.00
C ARG A 668 17.74 15.66 19.64
N HIS A 669 18.03 14.91 20.70
CA HIS A 669 17.03 14.12 21.41
C HIS A 669 16.06 14.99 22.22
N GLU A 670 16.56 16.05 22.86
CA GLU A 670 15.76 17.08 23.53
C GLU A 670 14.81 17.77 22.55
N ILE A 671 15.32 18.29 21.43
CA ILE A 671 14.50 18.93 20.38
C ILE A 671 13.48 17.93 19.78
N ALA A 672 13.85 16.66 19.61
CA ALA A 672 12.91 15.63 19.15
C ALA A 672 11.79 15.38 20.17
N SER A 673 12.11 15.35 21.46
CA SER A 673 11.14 15.24 22.56
C SER A 673 10.22 16.47 22.64
N GLU A 674 10.76 17.67 22.48
CA GLU A 674 10.00 18.91 22.41
C GLU A 674 9.06 18.95 21.20
N LEU A 675 9.52 18.50 20.02
CA LEU A 675 8.67 18.36 18.83
C LEU A 675 7.56 17.33 19.05
N GLU A 676 7.84 16.19 19.69
CA GLU A 676 6.82 15.17 19.97
C GLU A 676 5.79 15.68 21.00
N ALA A 677 6.25 16.39 22.03
CA ALA A 677 5.37 17.06 23.00
C ALA A 677 4.53 18.18 22.36
N LEU A 678 5.09 18.93 21.40
CA LEU A 678 4.39 19.98 20.67
C LEU A 678 3.36 19.41 19.69
N LYS A 679 3.68 18.30 19.00
CA LYS A 679 2.70 17.54 18.20
C LYS A 679 1.57 17.01 19.07
N SER A 680 1.88 16.39 20.21
CA SER A 680 0.86 15.87 21.14
C SER A 680 -0.07 16.99 21.65
N LYS A 681 0.48 18.17 21.97
CA LYS A 681 -0.31 19.38 22.28
C LYS A 681 -1.16 19.85 21.09
N TYR A 682 -0.60 19.85 19.88
CA TYR A 682 -1.33 20.22 18.66
C TYR A 682 -2.48 19.25 18.38
N ASP A 683 -2.26 17.95 18.45
CA ASP A 683 -3.28 16.92 18.25
C ASP A 683 -4.38 16.99 19.33
N ALA A 684 -4.03 17.28 20.58
CA ALA A 684 -5.00 17.55 21.64
C ALA A 684 -5.84 18.82 21.36
N LEU A 685 -5.23 19.87 20.81
CA LEU A 685 -5.90 21.11 20.43
C LEU A 685 -6.80 20.91 19.19
N VAL A 686 -6.35 20.10 18.21
CA VAL A 686 -7.17 19.68 17.06
C VAL A 686 -8.37 18.85 17.51
N LYS A 687 -8.20 17.91 18.45
CA LYS A 687 -9.31 17.15 19.06
C LYS A 687 -10.27 18.04 19.85
N SER A 688 -9.76 19.00 20.62
CA SER A 688 -10.60 19.98 21.31
C SER A 688 -11.38 20.85 20.31
N ARG A 689 -10.75 21.23 19.19
CA ARG A 689 -11.40 21.97 18.11
C ARG A 689 -12.44 21.14 17.36
N SER A 690 -12.21 19.84 17.11
CA SER A 690 -13.23 18.97 16.50
C SER A 690 -14.42 18.82 17.43
N ASN A 691 -14.19 18.53 18.72
CA ASN A 691 -15.27 18.42 19.71
C ASN A 691 -16.09 19.71 19.80
N SER A 692 -15.44 20.89 19.84
CA SER A 692 -16.12 22.18 19.81
C SER A 692 -16.86 22.44 18.49
N SER A 693 -16.34 21.96 17.36
CA SER A 693 -17.03 22.01 16.06
C SER A 693 -18.27 21.11 16.04
N ASP A 694 -18.20 19.93 16.65
CA ASP A 694 -19.32 19.00 16.76
C ASP A 694 -20.40 19.54 17.71
N GLU A 695 -20.00 20.18 18.81
CA GLU A 695 -20.89 20.95 19.70
C GLU A 695 -21.58 22.10 18.95
N ILE A 696 -20.84 22.91 18.17
CA ILE A 696 -21.40 23.98 17.33
C ILE A 696 -22.38 23.40 16.29
N GLN A 697 -22.08 22.24 15.70
CA GLN A 697 -22.96 21.59 14.74
C GLN A 697 -24.23 21.02 15.40
N SER A 698 -24.13 20.50 16.62
CA SER A 698 -25.28 20.11 17.45
C SER A 698 -26.15 21.33 17.81
N TYR A 699 -25.55 22.45 18.23
CA TYR A 699 -26.29 23.69 18.48
C TYR A 699 -26.94 24.26 17.20
N LYS A 700 -26.30 24.11 16.04
CA LYS A 700 -26.88 24.49 14.74
C LYS A 700 -28.09 23.63 14.39
N GLN A 701 -28.02 22.32 14.61
CA GLN A 701 -29.16 21.41 14.45
C GLN A 701 -30.31 21.75 15.40
N GLN A 702 -30.02 22.02 16.69
CA GLN A 702 -31.03 22.46 17.66
C GLN A 702 -31.66 23.80 17.27
N TYR A 703 -30.89 24.74 16.71
CA TYR A 703 -31.41 26.00 16.19
C TYR A 703 -32.27 25.80 14.94
N GLU A 704 -31.87 24.92 14.01
CA GLU A 704 -32.65 24.55 12.83
C GLU A 704 -33.97 23.86 13.21
N GLU A 705 -33.95 22.93 14.17
CA GLU A 705 -35.16 22.34 14.75
C GLU A 705 -36.07 23.39 15.40
N LEU A 706 -35.52 24.31 16.18
CA LEU A 706 -36.29 25.36 16.84
C LEU A 706 -36.86 26.35 15.81
N SER A 707 -36.12 26.62 14.72
CA SER A 707 -36.58 27.43 13.59
C SER A 707 -37.71 26.74 12.82
N MET A 708 -37.64 25.42 12.62
CA MET A 708 -38.73 24.63 12.03
C MET A 708 -39.96 24.63 12.93
N LYS A 709 -39.81 24.37 14.24
CA LYS A 709 -40.90 24.44 15.23
C LYS A 709 -41.53 25.85 15.28
N LEU A 710 -40.74 26.91 15.13
CA LEU A 710 -41.23 28.29 15.06
C LEU A 710 -42.03 28.53 13.77
N LYS A 711 -41.57 28.04 12.61
CA LYS A 711 -42.29 28.10 11.34
C LYS A 711 -43.59 27.30 11.38
N GLU A 712 -43.55 26.08 11.91
CA GLU A 712 -44.74 25.24 12.12
C GLU A 712 -45.76 25.95 13.02
N ALA A 713 -45.32 26.51 14.15
CA ALA A 713 -46.18 27.33 15.01
C ALA A 713 -46.73 28.56 14.28
N HIS A 714 -45.94 29.22 13.44
CA HIS A 714 -46.40 30.37 12.64
C HIS A 714 -47.45 29.96 11.61
N THR A 715 -47.21 28.91 10.81
CA THR A 715 -48.20 28.37 9.87
C THR A 715 -49.47 27.87 10.57
N LYS A 716 -49.36 27.39 11.82
CA LYS A 716 -50.55 27.04 12.61
C LYS A 716 -51.30 28.29 13.09
N ILE A 717 -50.60 29.38 13.45
CA ILE A 717 -51.23 30.68 13.72
C ILE A 717 -51.93 31.20 12.45
N GLU A 718 -51.28 31.22 11.30
CA GLU A 718 -51.87 31.62 10.00
C GLU A 718 -53.15 30.81 9.72
N SER A 719 -53.11 29.46 9.85
CA SER A 719 -54.30 28.64 9.66
C SER A 719 -55.45 28.95 10.64
N LEU A 720 -55.13 29.34 11.88
CA LEU A 720 -56.14 29.73 12.88
C LEU A 720 -56.66 31.15 12.64
N GLU A 721 -55.85 32.04 12.06
CA GLU A 721 -56.27 33.35 11.59
C GLU A 721 -57.21 33.21 10.38
N ASP A 722 -56.89 32.32 9.43
CA ASP A 722 -57.77 31.97 8.30
C ASP A 722 -59.11 31.40 8.80
N GLU A 723 -59.10 30.35 9.63
CA GLU A 723 -60.31 29.78 10.27
C GLU A 723 -61.15 30.86 10.98
N LEU A 724 -60.50 31.83 11.63
CA LEU A 724 -61.15 32.95 12.33
C LEU A 724 -61.67 34.04 11.38
N THR A 725 -61.02 34.27 10.23
CA THR A 725 -61.57 35.15 9.18
C THR A 725 -62.76 34.52 8.48
N GLU A 726 -62.73 33.21 8.19
CA GLU A 726 -63.86 32.47 7.65
C GLU A 726 -65.04 32.48 8.63
N ALA A 727 -64.80 32.20 9.91
CA ALA A 727 -65.83 32.31 10.96
C ALA A 727 -66.42 33.72 11.08
N ARG A 728 -65.60 34.77 10.93
CA ARG A 728 -66.08 36.16 10.86
C ARG A 728 -66.91 36.42 9.61
N GLN A 729 -66.50 35.92 8.45
CA GLN A 729 -67.23 36.07 7.19
C GLN A 729 -68.59 35.35 7.26
N MET A 730 -68.63 34.09 7.72
CA MET A 730 -69.87 33.35 7.95
C MET A 730 -70.81 34.08 8.92
N LEU A 731 -70.27 34.70 9.98
CA LEU A 731 -71.07 35.51 10.91
C LEU A 731 -71.61 36.78 10.23
N LEU A 732 -70.79 37.49 9.44
CA LEU A 732 -71.22 38.67 8.68
C LEU A 732 -72.27 38.33 7.61
N GLU A 733 -72.14 37.19 6.93
CA GLU A 733 -73.14 36.69 5.99
C GLU A 733 -74.43 36.33 6.70
N ARG A 734 -74.38 35.55 7.79
CA ARG A 734 -75.56 35.27 8.62
C ARG A 734 -76.20 36.53 9.20
N ALA A 735 -75.42 37.57 9.49
CA ALA A 735 -75.93 38.88 9.92
C ALA A 735 -76.59 39.66 8.77
N ARG A 736 -76.05 39.60 7.55
CA ARG A 736 -76.67 40.14 6.33
C ARG A 736 -77.96 39.41 5.99
N GLU A 737 -77.98 38.09 6.05
CA GLU A 737 -79.17 37.25 5.92
C GLU A 737 -80.21 37.61 6.97
N PHE A 738 -79.82 37.69 8.25
CA PHE A 738 -80.72 38.10 9.33
C PHE A 738 -81.28 39.52 9.09
N SER A 739 -80.47 40.47 8.61
CA SER A 739 -80.94 41.81 8.26
C SER A 739 -81.92 41.80 7.08
N THR A 740 -81.71 40.90 6.11
CA THR A 740 -82.57 40.71 4.93
C THR A 740 -83.89 40.06 5.33
N ILE A 741 -83.85 39.01 6.16
CA ILE A 741 -85.04 38.36 6.75
C ILE A 741 -85.81 39.37 7.60
N ARG A 742 -85.12 40.17 8.43
CA ARG A 742 -85.76 41.22 9.24
C ARG A 742 -86.42 42.28 8.36
N LYS A 743 -85.80 42.69 7.25
CA LYS A 743 -86.42 43.59 6.28
C LYS A 743 -87.64 42.97 5.61
N LEU A 744 -87.53 41.72 5.12
CA LEU A 744 -88.65 41.01 4.50
C LEU A 744 -89.82 40.79 5.48
N LEU A 745 -89.54 40.56 6.77
CA LEU A 745 -90.55 40.50 7.82
C LEU A 745 -91.21 41.85 8.08
N LEU A 746 -90.44 42.95 8.10
CA LEU A 746 -91.00 44.31 8.21
C LEU A 746 -91.84 44.67 6.97
N ASP A 747 -91.35 44.41 5.75
CA ASP A 747 -92.10 44.61 4.51
C ASP A 747 -93.41 43.77 4.50
N ALA A 748 -93.40 42.56 5.05
CA ALA A 748 -94.58 41.70 5.19
C ALA A 748 -95.53 42.19 6.29
N GLU A 749 -95.01 42.68 7.41
CA GLU A 749 -95.79 43.28 8.49
C GLU A 749 -96.45 44.59 8.04
N GLU A 750 -95.74 45.44 7.29
CA GLU A 750 -96.29 46.64 6.66
C GLU A 750 -97.40 46.29 5.66
N ARG A 751 -97.21 45.30 4.77
CA ARG A 751 -98.26 44.82 3.86
C ARG A 751 -99.49 44.31 4.62
N ASN A 752 -99.28 43.53 5.67
CA ASN A 752 -100.38 43.02 6.51
C ASN A 752 -101.08 44.15 7.29
N ASN A 753 -100.35 45.17 7.72
CA ASN A 753 -100.91 46.37 8.35
C ASN A 753 -101.71 47.22 7.34
N ILE A 754 -101.24 47.35 6.09
CA ILE A 754 -101.96 48.02 5.00
C ILE A 754 -103.25 47.27 4.66
N GLU A 755 -103.21 45.95 4.48
CA GLU A 755 -104.41 45.14 4.24
C GLU A 755 -105.36 45.15 5.45
N SER A 756 -104.82 45.08 6.67
CA SER A 756 -105.63 45.24 7.89
C SER A 756 -106.28 46.62 7.99
N ALA A 757 -105.61 47.69 7.53
CA ALA A 757 -106.17 49.03 7.48
C ALA A 757 -107.23 49.17 6.38
N ARG A 758 -107.00 48.56 5.21
CA ARG A 758 -107.97 48.46 4.11
C ARG A 758 -109.24 47.73 4.58
N LEU A 759 -109.09 46.53 5.13
CA LEU A 759 -110.21 45.75 5.67
C LEU A 759 -110.96 46.50 6.77
N LYS A 760 -110.25 47.21 7.67
CA LYS A 760 -110.89 48.11 8.65
C LYS A 760 -111.66 49.26 8.00
N SER A 761 -111.15 49.84 6.91
CA SER A 761 -111.83 50.90 6.16
C SER A 761 -113.05 50.38 5.40
N GLU A 762 -112.97 49.17 4.85
CA GLU A 762 -114.08 48.48 4.18
C GLU A 762 -115.17 48.10 5.19
N ILE A 763 -114.80 47.56 6.35
CA ILE A 763 -115.71 47.32 7.49
C ILE A 763 -116.37 48.63 7.96
N ARG A 764 -115.64 49.75 8.03
CA ARG A 764 -116.23 51.06 8.34
C ARG A 764 -117.23 51.51 7.30
N SER A 765 -116.88 51.44 6.01
CA SER A 765 -117.79 51.83 4.92
C SER A 765 -119.05 50.95 4.88
N ILE A 766 -118.91 49.64 5.06
CA ILE A 766 -120.06 48.72 5.20
C ILE A 766 -120.88 49.04 6.45
N SER A 767 -120.25 49.46 7.55
CA SER A 767 -120.95 49.87 8.77
C SER A 767 -121.67 51.21 8.60
N GLU A 768 -121.10 52.17 7.87
CA GLU A 768 -121.73 53.43 7.51
C GLU A 768 -122.93 53.20 6.58
N GLN A 769 -122.76 52.42 5.51
CA GLN A 769 -123.85 51.99 4.63
C GLN A 769 -124.95 51.24 5.42
N LYS A 770 -124.57 50.37 6.35
CA LYS A 770 -125.52 49.70 7.25
C LYS A 770 -126.27 50.72 8.13
N LEU A 771 -125.59 51.70 8.71
CA LEU A 771 -126.22 52.74 9.54
C LEU A 771 -127.12 53.67 8.71
N GLU A 772 -126.75 53.99 7.47
CA GLU A 772 -127.59 54.73 6.53
C GLU A 772 -128.84 53.92 6.15
N LEU A 773 -128.68 52.63 5.85
CA LEU A 773 -129.79 51.72 5.59
C LEU A 773 -130.70 51.57 6.83
N GLU A 774 -130.15 51.37 8.02
CA GLU A 774 -130.90 51.32 9.29
C GLU A 774 -131.61 52.65 9.57
N SER A 775 -130.98 53.80 9.30
CA SER A 775 -131.59 55.13 9.41
C SER A 775 -132.73 55.33 8.41
N SER A 776 -132.55 54.94 7.14
CA SER A 776 -133.59 55.01 6.10
C SER A 776 -134.75 54.06 6.39
N LEU A 777 -134.47 52.89 6.95
CA LEU A 777 -135.47 51.93 7.42
C LEU A 777 -136.23 52.51 8.62
N GLN A 778 -135.54 53.09 9.61
CA GLN A 778 -136.16 53.78 10.74
C GLN A 778 -137.01 54.98 10.29
N ALA A 779 -136.57 55.74 9.29
CA ALA A 779 -137.35 56.83 8.69
C ALA A 779 -138.61 56.29 8.00
N THR A 780 -138.48 55.20 7.24
CA THR A 780 -139.60 54.50 6.59
C THR A 780 -140.57 53.93 7.63
N ILE A 781 -140.08 53.33 8.71
CA ILE A 781 -140.89 52.85 9.84
C ILE A 781 -141.63 54.02 10.48
N LYS A 782 -140.97 55.17 10.73
CA LYS A 782 -141.63 56.38 11.26
C LYS A 782 -142.69 56.93 10.32
N LEU A 783 -142.47 56.90 9.00
CA LEU A 783 -143.48 57.29 8.00
C LEU A 783 -144.67 56.32 8.01
N ARG A 784 -144.44 55.00 7.99
CA ARG A 784 -145.49 53.99 8.12
C ARG A 784 -146.22 54.07 9.46
N GLN A 785 -145.52 54.46 10.53
CA GLN A 785 -146.13 54.63 11.85
C GLN A 785 -147.03 55.86 11.91
N ARG A 786 -146.64 56.98 11.26
CA ARG A 786 -147.54 58.13 11.04
C ARG A 786 -148.74 57.77 10.17
N GLU A 787 -148.54 57.02 9.08
CA GLU A 787 -149.63 56.52 8.22
C GLU A 787 -150.59 55.60 9.01
N ILE A 788 -150.07 54.75 9.89
CA ILE A 788 -150.87 53.93 10.81
C ILE A 788 -151.60 54.81 11.84
N GLU A 789 -150.99 55.86 12.36
CA GLU A 789 -151.63 56.82 13.27
C GLU A 789 -152.72 57.64 12.57
N GLU A 790 -152.50 58.05 11.33
CA GLU A 790 -153.48 58.73 10.47
C GLU A 790 -154.64 57.80 10.11
N LEU A 791 -154.36 56.55 9.71
CA LEU A 791 -155.40 55.53 9.48
C LEU A 791 -156.17 55.19 10.75
N LYS A 792 -155.52 55.18 11.92
CA LYS A 792 -156.19 55.04 13.23
C LYS A 792 -157.05 56.26 13.56
N GLN A 793 -156.57 57.47 13.28
CA GLN A 793 -157.34 58.71 13.48
C GLN A 793 -158.56 58.74 12.55
N ASN A 794 -158.38 58.45 11.26
CA ASN A 794 -159.45 58.33 10.28
C ASN A 794 -160.45 57.22 10.68
N SER A 795 -159.97 56.08 11.18
CA SER A 795 -160.84 55.02 11.73
C SER A 795 -161.57 55.45 13.01
N ALA A 796 -160.95 56.26 13.86
CA ALA A 796 -161.55 56.79 15.08
C ALA A 796 -162.59 57.87 14.77
N ASP A 797 -162.35 58.73 13.79
CA ASP A 797 -163.30 59.75 13.33
C ASP A 797 -164.44 59.14 12.51
N ALA A 798 -164.17 58.11 11.70
CA ALA A 798 -165.22 57.27 11.11
C ALA A 798 -166.04 56.56 12.21
N SER A 799 -165.40 56.05 13.27
CA SER A 799 -166.11 55.47 14.42
C SER A 799 -166.96 56.51 15.17
N LYS A 800 -166.46 57.74 15.37
CA LYS A 800 -167.26 58.86 15.92
C LYS A 800 -168.43 59.21 15.00
N LYS A 801 -168.23 59.21 13.68
CA LYS A 801 -169.29 59.50 12.69
C LYS A 801 -170.35 58.39 12.69
N ILE A 802 -169.94 57.12 12.79
CA ILE A 802 -170.84 55.98 13.00
C ILE A 802 -171.61 56.16 14.32
N LYS A 803 -170.95 56.54 15.42
CA LYS A 803 -171.61 56.82 16.70
C LYS A 803 -172.65 57.93 16.61
N GLN A 804 -172.30 59.07 15.99
CA GLN A 804 -173.24 60.16 15.71
C GLN A 804 -174.44 59.68 14.89
N LEU A 805 -174.21 58.93 13.81
CA LEU A 805 -175.29 58.37 12.98
C LEU A 805 -176.13 57.34 13.75
N THR A 806 -175.55 56.55 14.66
CA THR A 806 -176.33 55.64 15.52
C THR A 806 -177.12 56.39 16.59
N GLU A 807 -176.60 57.48 17.15
CA GLU A 807 -177.32 58.37 18.07
C GLU A 807 -178.46 59.11 17.36
N GLU A 808 -178.25 59.58 16.12
CA GLU A 808 -179.30 60.12 15.25
C GLU A 808 -180.36 59.05 14.91
N MET A 809 -179.94 57.81 14.60
CA MET A 809 -180.85 56.69 14.38
C MET A 809 -181.65 56.32 15.64
N GLU A 810 -181.05 56.36 16.82
CA GLU A 810 -181.74 56.15 18.11
C GLU A 810 -182.69 57.30 18.45
N ALA A 811 -182.30 58.55 18.20
CA ALA A 811 -183.16 59.72 18.37
C ALA A 811 -184.36 59.70 17.42
N LEU A 812 -184.16 59.25 16.17
CA LEU A 812 -185.23 58.99 15.21
C LEU A 812 -186.12 57.83 15.67
N ARG A 813 -185.54 56.70 16.11
CA ARG A 813 -186.31 55.58 16.67
C ARG A 813 -187.21 56.04 17.82
N LYS A 814 -186.66 56.72 18.84
CA LYS A 814 -187.43 57.26 19.97
C LYS A 814 -188.54 58.24 19.56
N LYS A 815 -188.38 59.00 18.47
CA LYS A 815 -189.45 59.87 17.93
C LYS A 815 -190.61 59.10 17.29
N TYR A 816 -190.35 57.97 16.65
CA TYR A 816 -191.39 57.16 15.97
C TYR A 816 -191.91 55.98 16.82
N GLU A 817 -191.29 55.71 17.96
CA GLU A 817 -191.64 54.61 18.87
C GLU A 817 -193.10 54.57 19.38
N PRO A 818 -193.83 55.69 19.61
CA PRO A 818 -195.24 55.64 19.99
C PRO A 818 -196.20 55.42 18.80
N LEU A 819 -195.72 55.34 17.56
CA LEU A 819 -196.55 55.16 16.34
C LEU A 819 -196.43 53.77 15.70
N LEU A 820 -195.62 52.87 16.26
CA LEU A 820 -195.39 51.51 15.73
C LEU A 820 -196.12 50.40 16.52
N LYS A 821 -197.03 50.75 17.44
CA LYS A 821 -197.75 49.82 18.33
C LYS A 821 -199.24 49.66 18.03
N GLU A 822 -199.65 49.72 16.75
CA GLU A 822 -200.99 49.28 16.34
C GLU A 822 -201.05 48.82 14.88
N ASN A 823 -200.70 47.55 14.60
CA ASN A 823 -201.38 46.70 13.60
C ASN A 823 -200.97 45.22 13.66
N VAL A 824 -201.78 44.36 13.03
CA VAL A 824 -202.09 43.00 13.54
C VAL A 824 -201.90 41.87 12.50
N ILE A 825 -201.05 40.87 12.87
CA ILE A 825 -201.15 39.41 12.61
C ILE A 825 -201.13 38.84 11.15
N SER A 826 -200.31 37.79 10.94
CA SER A 826 -200.76 36.49 10.37
C SER A 826 -199.74 35.34 10.60
N PRO A 827 -200.10 34.19 11.22
CA PRO A 827 -199.13 33.16 11.63
C PRO A 827 -199.13 31.86 10.78
N GLU A 828 -199.92 31.77 9.70
CA GLU A 828 -200.02 30.52 8.90
C GLU A 828 -198.82 30.28 7.97
N ALA A 829 -198.10 31.34 7.59
CA ALA A 829 -196.88 31.22 6.78
C ALA A 829 -195.77 30.41 7.48
N ASN A 830 -195.66 30.52 8.81
CA ASN A 830 -194.57 29.90 9.58
C ASN A 830 -194.62 28.37 9.62
N LYS A 831 -195.77 27.73 9.38
CA LYS A 831 -195.83 26.26 9.22
C LYS A 831 -195.34 25.83 7.83
N LYS A 832 -195.81 26.51 6.77
CA LYS A 832 -195.35 26.22 5.39
C LYS A 832 -193.86 26.51 5.19
N ILE A 833 -193.31 27.53 5.84
CA ILE A 833 -191.86 27.80 5.83
C ILE A 833 -191.09 26.61 6.42
N LYS A 834 -191.58 26.00 7.51
CA LYS A 834 -190.88 24.88 8.16
C LYS A 834 -190.88 23.58 7.35
N ASP A 835 -191.96 23.31 6.62
CA ASP A 835 -192.04 22.17 5.69
C ASP A 835 -191.26 22.45 4.38
N LEU A 836 -191.12 23.72 3.98
CA LEU A 836 -190.20 24.13 2.92
C LEU A 836 -188.73 24.05 3.37
N GLU A 837 -188.42 24.35 4.64
CA GLU A 837 -187.08 24.20 5.18
C GLU A 837 -186.61 22.74 5.12
N SER A 838 -187.41 21.77 5.59
CA SER A 838 -187.05 20.35 5.54
C SER A 838 -186.86 19.82 4.11
N THR A 839 -187.74 20.19 3.18
CA THR A 839 -187.61 19.83 1.76
C THR A 839 -186.41 20.53 1.08
N THR A 840 -186.07 21.77 1.46
CA THR A 840 -184.80 22.38 1.02
C THR A 840 -183.56 21.72 1.63
N GLU A 841 -183.69 21.07 2.78
CA GLU A 841 -182.60 20.33 3.43
C GLU A 841 -182.35 18.98 2.74
N GLU A 842 -183.41 18.27 2.35
CA GLU A 842 -183.35 17.10 1.47
C GLU A 842 -182.76 17.46 0.08
N LEU A 843 -183.20 18.58 -0.50
CA LEU A 843 -182.63 19.10 -1.75
C LEU A 843 -181.17 19.54 -1.58
N ARG A 844 -180.75 20.06 -0.42
CA ARG A 844 -179.33 20.32 -0.12
C ARG A 844 -178.51 19.04 0.00
N ALA A 845 -179.04 17.98 0.60
CA ALA A 845 -178.37 16.68 0.65
C ALA A 845 -178.21 16.07 -0.76
N SER A 846 -179.27 16.13 -1.58
CA SER A 846 -179.23 15.70 -2.99
C SER A 846 -178.27 16.56 -3.83
N LEU A 847 -178.26 17.89 -3.60
CA LEU A 847 -177.32 18.81 -4.26
C LEU A 847 -175.88 18.58 -3.79
N GLN A 848 -175.63 18.23 -2.52
CA GLN A 848 -174.30 17.82 -2.05
C GLN A 848 -173.85 16.52 -2.71
N ALA A 849 -174.73 15.52 -2.85
CA ALA A 849 -174.44 14.28 -3.58
C ALA A 849 -174.23 14.49 -5.10
N SER A 850 -174.88 15.50 -5.67
CA SER A 850 -174.58 15.97 -7.03
C SER A 850 -173.21 16.66 -7.10
N ASN A 851 -172.88 17.49 -6.11
CA ASN A 851 -171.62 18.25 -6.07
C ASN A 851 -170.40 17.33 -5.79
N THR A 852 -170.55 16.23 -5.04
CA THR A 852 -169.52 15.19 -4.96
C THR A 852 -169.33 14.48 -6.29
N LYS A 853 -170.41 14.14 -7.02
CA LYS A 853 -170.31 13.61 -8.39
C LYS A 853 -169.66 14.61 -9.37
N VAL A 854 -169.95 15.91 -9.26
CA VAL A 854 -169.27 16.94 -10.05
C VAL A 854 -167.76 16.94 -9.74
N LYS A 855 -167.35 16.85 -8.47
CA LYS A 855 -165.92 16.71 -8.11
C LYS A 855 -165.30 15.41 -8.63
N GLU A 856 -166.03 14.30 -8.64
CA GLU A 856 -165.57 13.04 -9.27
C GLU A 856 -165.39 13.21 -10.78
N TYR A 857 -166.33 13.86 -11.47
CA TYR A 857 -166.19 14.21 -12.89
C TYR A 857 -165.05 15.19 -13.15
N GLU A 858 -164.84 16.21 -12.30
CA GLU A 858 -163.67 17.10 -12.39
C GLU A 858 -162.36 16.34 -12.21
N ASN A 859 -162.32 15.36 -11.30
CA ASN A 859 -161.13 14.55 -11.08
C ASN A 859 -160.87 13.59 -12.26
N MET A 860 -161.92 12.99 -12.83
CA MET A 860 -161.82 12.24 -14.09
C MET A 860 -161.42 13.13 -15.26
N ASN A 861 -161.91 14.36 -15.32
CA ASN A 861 -161.54 15.33 -16.35
C ASN A 861 -160.08 15.79 -16.19
N ARG A 862 -159.56 15.89 -14.95
CA ARG A 862 -158.12 16.07 -14.68
C ARG A 862 -157.28 14.87 -15.10
N ILE A 863 -157.76 13.64 -14.87
CA ILE A 863 -157.09 12.41 -15.33
C ILE A 863 -157.07 12.37 -16.86
N LEU A 864 -158.21 12.60 -17.52
CA LEU A 864 -158.32 12.72 -18.98
C LEU A 864 -157.43 13.84 -19.53
N LYS A 865 -157.33 14.98 -18.83
CA LYS A 865 -156.45 16.07 -19.23
C LYS A 865 -154.96 15.69 -19.13
N LYS A 866 -154.54 14.99 -18.07
CA LYS A 866 -153.19 14.41 -17.98
C LYS A 866 -152.94 13.36 -19.07
N LEU A 867 -153.91 12.50 -19.36
CA LEU A 867 -153.80 11.49 -20.42
C LEU A 867 -153.74 12.14 -21.82
N ASN A 868 -154.43 13.26 -22.01
CA ASN A 868 -154.35 14.10 -23.20
C ASN A 868 -153.02 14.90 -23.28
N GLU A 869 -152.45 15.33 -22.15
CA GLU A 869 -151.11 15.92 -22.07
C GLU A 869 -150.02 14.86 -22.39
N GLU A 870 -150.17 13.62 -21.93
CA GLU A 870 -149.30 12.50 -22.32
C GLU A 870 -149.47 12.12 -23.81
N ALA A 871 -150.69 12.14 -24.33
CA ALA A 871 -150.95 11.97 -25.76
C ALA A 871 -150.33 13.11 -26.58
N SER A 872 -150.42 14.35 -26.10
CA SER A 872 -149.79 15.53 -26.70
C SER A 872 -148.26 15.43 -26.65
N MET A 873 -147.65 14.96 -25.55
CA MET A 873 -146.21 14.69 -25.48
C MET A 873 -145.76 13.57 -26.43
N LYS A 874 -146.59 12.55 -26.66
CA LYS A 874 -146.35 11.55 -27.72
C LYS A 874 -146.46 12.18 -29.11
N PHE A 875 -147.44 13.06 -29.32
CA PHE A 875 -147.59 13.83 -30.55
C PHE A 875 -146.39 14.76 -30.82
N ASP A 876 -145.86 15.44 -29.80
CA ASP A 876 -144.66 16.28 -29.89
C ASP A 876 -143.38 15.47 -30.19
N ARG A 877 -143.26 14.27 -29.63
CA ARG A 877 -142.16 13.33 -29.99
C ARG A 877 -142.29 12.86 -31.44
N LEU A 878 -143.50 12.65 -31.94
CA LEU A 878 -143.76 12.29 -33.33
C LEU A 878 -143.54 13.48 -34.28
N LEU A 879 -143.97 14.69 -33.91
CA LEU A 879 -143.73 15.95 -34.62
C LEU A 879 -142.25 16.32 -34.68
N LYS A 880 -141.47 16.05 -33.63
CA LYS A 880 -140.01 16.22 -33.65
C LYS A 880 -139.34 15.26 -34.62
N ASN A 881 -139.78 13.99 -34.69
CA ASN A 881 -139.33 13.06 -35.73
C ASN A 881 -139.73 13.53 -37.14
N PHE A 882 -140.98 13.96 -37.33
CA PHE A 882 -141.46 14.50 -38.62
C PHE A 882 -140.69 15.75 -39.06
N LYS A 883 -140.37 16.67 -38.15
CA LYS A 883 -139.52 17.83 -38.43
C LYS A 883 -138.11 17.41 -38.82
N HIS A 884 -137.51 16.42 -38.17
CA HIS A 884 -136.16 15.95 -38.51
C HIS A 884 -136.10 15.37 -39.94
N VAL A 885 -137.08 14.53 -40.31
CA VAL A 885 -137.22 13.98 -41.67
C VAL A 885 -137.51 15.07 -42.70
N THR A 886 -138.40 16.03 -42.38
CA THR A 886 -138.74 17.14 -43.29
C THR A 886 -137.55 18.11 -43.49
N GLN A 887 -136.72 18.30 -42.47
CA GLN A 887 -135.53 19.15 -42.53
C GLN A 887 -134.41 18.52 -43.37
N GLN A 888 -134.24 17.19 -43.28
CA GLN A 888 -133.38 16.41 -44.18
C GLN A 888 -133.88 16.46 -45.64
N TYR A 889 -135.20 16.43 -45.87
CA TYR A 889 -135.78 16.53 -47.20
C TYR A 889 -135.60 17.92 -47.85
N ARG A 890 -135.75 19.01 -47.08
CA ARG A 890 -135.55 20.38 -47.58
C ARG A 890 -134.11 20.73 -47.93
N GLN A 891 -133.11 20.07 -47.35
CA GLN A 891 -131.70 20.28 -47.69
C GLN A 891 -131.29 19.66 -49.04
N MET A 892 -132.18 18.86 -49.67
CA MET A 892 -131.90 18.15 -50.93
C MET A 892 -132.53 18.78 -52.19
N GLN A 893 -133.18 19.94 -52.09
CA GLN A 893 -133.73 20.66 -53.25
C GLN A 893 -133.20 22.09 -53.32
N SER A 894 -132.18 22.28 -54.17
CA SER A 894 -131.79 23.61 -54.68
C SER A 894 -132.35 23.81 -56.09
N VAL A 895 -132.50 25.08 -56.52
CA VAL A 895 -132.35 25.63 -57.90
C VAL A 895 -133.33 26.78 -58.22
N LYS A 896 -132.72 27.92 -58.60
CA LYS A 896 -133.18 29.05 -59.44
C LYS A 896 -134.34 30.01 -59.04
N SER A 897 -133.92 31.28 -58.95
CA SER A 897 -134.38 32.46 -59.73
C SER A 897 -135.60 33.30 -59.32
N THR A 898 -135.24 34.49 -58.80
CA THR A 898 -135.68 35.87 -59.18
C THR A 898 -137.03 36.47 -58.70
N PRO A 899 -137.07 37.81 -58.46
CA PRO A 899 -138.21 38.62 -57.97
C PRO A 899 -139.02 39.25 -59.16
N PRO A 900 -139.96 40.23 -59.02
CA PRO A 900 -140.45 41.05 -57.88
C PRO A 900 -141.97 40.82 -57.61
N GLU A 901 -142.70 41.52 -56.71
CA GLU A 901 -143.13 42.93 -56.66
C GLU A 901 -143.72 43.26 -55.26
N SER A 902 -143.65 44.50 -54.75
CA SER A 902 -144.68 45.57 -54.89
C SER A 902 -146.12 45.09 -54.60
N ALA A 903 -146.97 45.76 -53.80
CA ALA A 903 -146.86 47.02 -53.04
C ALA A 903 -147.89 46.96 -51.86
N ARG A 904 -147.72 47.70 -50.75
CA ARG A 904 -148.48 48.93 -50.38
C ARG A 904 -150.02 48.84 -50.56
N SER A 905 -150.88 49.27 -49.62
CA SER A 905 -150.68 50.08 -48.39
C SER A 905 -151.97 50.14 -47.51
N SER A 906 -151.83 50.55 -46.23
CA SER A 906 -152.75 51.38 -45.38
C SER A 906 -154.29 51.21 -45.45
N SER A 907 -155.08 51.20 -44.35
CA SER A 907 -155.16 52.29 -43.33
C SER A 907 -156.06 51.95 -42.09
N GLU A 908 -155.90 52.75 -41.02
CA GLU A 908 -156.87 53.18 -39.96
C GLU A 908 -157.70 52.21 -39.05
N GLN A 909 -157.26 52.11 -37.77
CA GLN A 909 -157.93 52.52 -36.49
C GLN A 909 -159.27 51.84 -35.99
N PRO A 910 -159.70 52.01 -34.70
CA PRO A 910 -160.21 50.90 -33.85
C PRO A 910 -161.69 51.06 -33.40
N PRO A 911 -162.30 50.12 -32.62
CA PRO A 911 -162.30 50.25 -31.14
C PRO A 911 -162.50 48.95 -30.29
N ALA A 912 -162.40 49.11 -28.95
CA ALA A 912 -163.14 48.40 -27.89
C ALA A 912 -163.18 46.84 -27.76
N SER A 913 -162.68 46.40 -26.58
CA SER A 913 -163.18 45.24 -25.80
C SER A 913 -162.78 43.81 -26.27
N PRO A 914 -162.88 42.78 -25.40
CA PRO A 914 -162.20 41.51 -25.60
C PRO A 914 -162.90 40.68 -26.69
N SER A 915 -162.15 39.76 -27.31
CA SER A 915 -162.69 38.84 -28.33
C SER A 915 -163.41 39.55 -29.50
N SER A 916 -162.71 40.41 -30.24
CA SER A 916 -162.69 40.37 -31.72
C SER A 916 -161.70 41.38 -32.34
N ASP A 917 -160.98 40.91 -33.36
CA ASP A 917 -160.53 41.62 -34.57
C ASP A 917 -159.65 42.91 -34.54
N LYS A 918 -158.45 42.78 -35.17
CA LYS A 918 -157.73 43.75 -36.04
C LYS A 918 -157.05 45.00 -35.39
N ASP A 919 -155.96 45.59 -35.92
CA ASP A 919 -154.79 45.09 -36.68
C ASP A 919 -153.67 46.18 -36.74
N THR A 920 -152.40 45.81 -36.97
CA THR A 920 -151.26 46.67 -37.42
C THR A 920 -150.70 47.80 -36.48
N ASN A 921 -149.45 48.33 -36.56
CA ASN A 921 -148.30 48.02 -37.44
C ASN A 921 -146.88 48.43 -36.90
N THR A 922 -146.29 47.73 -35.92
CA THR A 922 -144.88 47.97 -35.52
C THR A 922 -143.87 47.66 -36.65
N ALA A 923 -144.27 46.84 -37.63
CA ALA A 923 -143.46 46.52 -38.81
C ALA A 923 -143.32 47.71 -39.79
N TYR A 924 -144.33 48.59 -39.88
CA TYR A 924 -144.28 49.75 -40.78
C TYR A 924 -143.25 50.79 -40.32
N LEU A 925 -143.20 51.07 -39.01
CA LEU A 925 -142.19 51.94 -38.38
C LEU A 925 -140.77 51.47 -38.69
N LYS A 926 -140.53 50.16 -38.61
CA LYS A 926 -139.22 49.56 -38.91
C LYS A 926 -138.83 49.76 -40.39
N ASN A 927 -139.77 49.59 -41.31
CA ASN A 927 -139.49 49.71 -42.75
C ASN A 927 -139.27 51.17 -43.20
N VAL A 928 -139.99 52.15 -42.63
CA VAL A 928 -139.78 53.58 -42.94
C VAL A 928 -138.39 54.04 -42.47
N LEU A 929 -137.96 53.63 -41.27
CA LEU A 929 -136.62 53.93 -40.77
C LEU A 929 -135.51 53.28 -41.61
N ILE A 930 -135.67 52.01 -42.00
CA ILE A 930 -134.69 51.32 -42.86
C ILE A 930 -134.59 52.01 -44.23
N GLY A 931 -135.72 52.28 -44.89
CA GLY A 931 -135.73 52.93 -46.21
C GLY A 931 -135.11 54.34 -46.23
N PHE A 932 -135.28 55.11 -45.14
CA PHE A 932 -134.66 56.43 -44.98
C PHE A 932 -133.12 56.36 -44.91
N PHE A 933 -132.57 55.32 -44.26
CA PHE A 933 -131.12 55.11 -44.23
C PHE A 933 -130.58 54.53 -45.54
N GLU A 934 -131.31 53.61 -46.18
CA GLU A 934 -130.86 52.85 -47.36
C GLU A 934 -130.85 53.67 -48.67
N HIS A 935 -131.85 54.53 -48.92
CA HIS A 935 -131.97 55.26 -50.19
C HIS A 935 -131.67 56.76 -50.07
N LYS A 936 -130.40 57.15 -50.29
CA LYS A 936 -129.93 58.54 -50.15
C LYS A 936 -130.71 59.57 -50.97
N GLU A 937 -131.07 59.24 -52.22
CA GLU A 937 -131.74 60.17 -53.15
C GLU A 937 -133.18 60.52 -52.74
N GLN A 938 -133.85 59.65 -51.96
CA GLN A 938 -135.23 59.86 -51.53
C GLN A 938 -135.34 60.59 -50.17
N ARG A 939 -134.21 60.92 -49.53
CA ARG A 939 -134.20 61.54 -48.19
C ARG A 939 -134.94 62.88 -48.17
N GLU A 940 -134.73 63.76 -49.14
CA GLU A 940 -135.44 65.07 -49.20
C GLU A 940 -136.97 64.90 -49.32
N GLN A 941 -137.46 63.87 -50.01
CA GLN A 941 -138.89 63.59 -50.10
C GLN A 941 -139.48 62.92 -48.85
N LEU A 942 -138.66 62.15 -48.12
CA LEU A 942 -139.05 61.49 -46.87
C LEU A 942 -138.84 62.38 -45.63
N MET A 943 -138.09 63.48 -45.72
CA MET A 943 -137.84 64.39 -44.60
C MET A 943 -139.12 64.92 -43.93
N PRO A 944 -140.16 65.39 -44.64
CA PRO A 944 -141.40 65.84 -43.99
C PRO A 944 -142.11 64.72 -43.22
N VAL A 945 -141.99 63.48 -43.69
CA VAL A 945 -142.57 62.29 -43.04
C VAL A 945 -141.80 61.92 -41.78
N VAL A 946 -140.46 61.95 -41.83
CA VAL A 946 -139.60 61.73 -40.64
C VAL A 946 -139.79 62.86 -39.62
N LYS A 947 -139.89 64.10 -40.09
CA LYS A 947 -140.15 65.30 -39.28
C LYS A 947 -141.47 65.20 -38.52
N THR A 948 -142.55 64.74 -39.19
CA THR A 948 -143.86 64.53 -38.54
C THR A 948 -143.90 63.29 -37.65
N LEU A 949 -143.20 62.20 -37.99
CA LEU A 949 -143.12 61.00 -37.14
C LEU A 949 -142.36 61.23 -35.83
N PHE A 950 -141.23 61.94 -35.89
CA PHE A 950 -140.37 62.22 -34.72
C PHE A 950 -140.59 63.60 -34.08
N HIS A 951 -141.47 64.43 -34.64
CA HIS A 951 -141.76 65.79 -34.18
C HIS A 951 -140.49 66.67 -34.12
N LEU A 952 -139.69 66.66 -35.20
CA LEU A 952 -138.46 67.43 -35.32
C LEU A 952 -138.75 68.90 -35.70
N ASP A 953 -138.06 69.84 -35.06
CA ASP A 953 -138.10 71.26 -35.41
C ASP A 953 -137.27 71.56 -36.69
N ASP A 954 -137.55 72.66 -37.39
CA ASP A 954 -136.84 73.12 -38.61
C ASP A 954 -135.30 73.19 -38.45
N SER A 955 -134.85 73.52 -37.23
CA SER A 955 -133.44 73.55 -36.83
C SER A 955 -132.82 72.15 -36.74
N GLU A 956 -133.60 71.17 -36.28
CA GLU A 956 -133.19 69.78 -36.15
C GLU A 956 -133.24 69.05 -37.50
N GLU A 957 -134.22 69.35 -38.34
CA GLU A 957 -134.25 68.96 -39.76
C GLU A 957 -132.97 69.42 -40.49
N SER A 958 -132.58 70.68 -40.31
CA SER A 958 -131.35 71.23 -40.90
C SER A 958 -130.08 70.56 -40.39
N LYS A 959 -130.03 70.21 -39.09
CA LYS A 959 -128.93 69.42 -38.50
C LYS A 959 -128.89 67.99 -39.02
N LEU A 960 -130.04 67.32 -39.11
CA LEU A 960 -130.16 65.95 -39.61
C LEU A 960 -129.70 65.87 -41.07
N MET A 961 -130.10 66.82 -41.91
CA MET A 961 -129.68 66.90 -43.31
C MET A 961 -128.19 67.20 -43.47
N ASN A 962 -127.60 68.05 -42.61
CA ASN A 962 -126.16 68.28 -42.61
C ASN A 962 -125.35 67.09 -42.03
N ALA A 963 -125.95 66.21 -41.23
CA ALA A 963 -125.33 64.98 -40.74
C ALA A 963 -125.51 63.77 -41.68
N LEU A 964 -126.33 63.92 -42.73
CA LEU A 964 -126.67 62.87 -43.70
C LEU A 964 -126.17 63.15 -45.13
N LYS A 965 -125.57 64.32 -45.36
CA LYS A 965 -124.66 64.61 -46.48
C LYS A 965 -123.28 64.01 -46.21
#